data_AF-A0A1B0AX61-F1
#
_entry.id   AF-A0A1B0AX61-F1
#
_cell.length_a   1.000
_cell.length_b   1.000
_cell.length_c   1.000
_cell.angle_alpha   90.00
_cell.angle_beta   90.00
_cell.angle_gamma   90.00
#
_symmetry.space_group_name_H-M   'P 1'
#
loop_
_entity.id
_entity.type
_entity.pdbx_description
1 polymer ?
#
loop_
_entity_poly.entity_id
_entity_poly.type
_entity_poly.pdbx_seq_one_letter_code
_entity_poly.pdbx_strand_id
1 'polypeptide(L)'
;MSSPIVTRRAAQKAKIQTRAMVKSTTSAATVNLVEHRKPNIALLEAKRKAKLLKMQQQTQQENAVKDIFQNAVNAKHLMQKPTGLVYDESMSQHRCLWDEKHLECPERFIRVMDRCRELNLIARCKLLSSRRATKDEVMLLHSEEHYKLLEQTSDDRDETKMEDLSSKFDSIYIHPSTFELSLLAVGSTIDLIENIVNGSIQNGMAIIRPPGHHAMKAEFNGYCFFNNVALATQYALDVLKLNKVMIIDWDIHHGQGTQRFFYHDSRVLYFSIHRYEYGRFWPNLKESDFDAIGCGPGLGYNFNLPLNKTGMGNGDYLAIFQQILIPVAIEFQPDLIIVSAGYDAALGCPEGEMEVTPAFYPHLINSLLKLANSRLAVVLEGGYCLDSLAEGAALTLRALLGEPCPMLVEKLEPPCSSVQESILNCIYAHRPYWKCLQLQDTYTMEELNNVNPQLNLHKINRVFIEGPPLPERFPTRGTATSLPPEIEEKYSLRLQRLKAETKLFSPRVRVCYVYDELMLQHSNTYEQGHPEQPERIRKIYEMHNEYKLFERMQQLSSRSATTDEICLAHTRAHVNLIRRIGDKGELQDIGAKYNSVYFHPKTFDCATLAAGSVLQVIDKVLKGEARCGVCIVRPPGHHAESDEPHGFCIFNNVAIAALYAIRDHGLKRVLIVDWDVHHGNGTQHIFESNPNVLYISVHRYDNGSFFPKGKDGDYDVVGKGPGIGYNVNIPWNKKGMGDMEYVLAFQHIIMPIAYEFDPQLVLVSAGFDAAIGDPLGGCKVTPEAYGLFTHWLLALANGRVVVCLEGGYNVNSISYAMTMCTKSLLGDPIPPVQFNGSVSRPPTVAYISCLETLQKCISIQQRYWKCLTFGKRLPDSCSNENNNEDFLTATLQNLNITRDDVQGAAGGSGDGGDDVLLAASCSKPKVKVKTLTEFLTDHEQALQNNEMFAVVPLKSCPHLSQLQPEEAPKYINTTLTCCECLSTAENWMCLTCQKTLCGRYVNEHMLYHNLNTSHPLALSYSDLSVWCYPCEAYIDNKKLHVYKNLAHRHKFGEDMLYSYDSDKSDDYVNNRQDVEVIEDERNAYYIELNIENNHHRNCHIINNNNNNNNNNNNNNRSNHRNSTNNNLDNDNNEQDNN
;
A
#
# COMPACT_ATOMS: atom_id res chain seq x y z
N MET A 1 46.14 -42.63 20.01
CA MET A 1 46.94 -43.83 19.63
C MET A 1 46.99 -43.91 18.11
N SER A 2 47.94 -44.67 17.54
CA SER A 2 48.01 -45.12 16.12
C SER A 2 47.83 -44.08 14.99
N SER A 3 48.95 -43.67 14.38
CA SER A 3 49.07 -43.23 12.97
C SER A 3 49.61 -44.40 12.10
N PRO A 4 49.67 -44.33 10.75
CA PRO A 4 50.65 -43.51 9.97
C PRO A 4 49.98 -42.73 8.79
N ILE A 5 50.52 -41.70 8.10
CA ILE A 5 51.86 -41.28 7.61
C ILE A 5 52.39 -42.03 6.36
N VAL A 6 53.08 -41.28 5.48
CA VAL A 6 53.91 -41.63 4.28
C VAL A 6 53.16 -41.56 2.94
N THR A 7 53.54 -40.83 1.88
CA THR A 7 54.33 -39.56 1.63
C THR A 7 53.71 -38.91 0.34
N ARG A 8 54.22 -38.02 -0.55
CA ARG A 8 55.49 -37.31 -0.93
C ARG A 8 55.07 -36.18 -1.95
N ARG A 9 55.85 -35.30 -2.65
CA ARG A 9 57.28 -34.97 -2.87
C ARG A 9 57.43 -33.56 -3.52
N ALA A 10 58.23 -32.64 -2.94
CA ALA A 10 58.90 -31.47 -3.57
C ALA A 10 58.09 -30.30 -4.24
N ALA A 11 58.54 -29.03 -4.29
CA ALA A 11 59.56 -28.28 -3.50
C ALA A 11 59.53 -26.74 -3.72
N GLN A 12 59.84 -25.99 -2.64
CA GLN A 12 60.48 -24.64 -2.50
C GLN A 12 60.26 -23.43 -3.45
N LYS A 13 60.08 -22.25 -2.80
CA LYS A 13 60.43 -20.84 -3.19
C LYS A 13 59.65 -20.20 -4.36
N ALA A 14 59.13 -18.96 -4.35
CA ALA A 14 59.26 -17.70 -3.59
C ALA A 14 60.27 -16.64 -4.14
N LYS A 15 59.78 -15.37 -4.26
CA LYS A 15 60.51 -14.10 -4.58
C LYS A 15 60.98 -13.97 -6.07
N ILE A 16 61.11 -12.79 -6.73
CA ILE A 16 60.92 -11.36 -6.34
C ILE A 16 60.79 -10.38 -7.56
N GLN A 17 60.19 -9.20 -7.34
CA GLN A 17 60.38 -7.85 -7.98
C GLN A 17 60.23 -7.51 -9.50
N THR A 18 59.22 -6.65 -9.77
CA THR A 18 59.24 -5.29 -10.40
C THR A 18 59.74 -4.96 -11.84
N ARG A 19 59.03 -3.96 -12.42
CA ARG A 19 59.38 -2.98 -13.48
C ARG A 19 59.57 -3.55 -14.90
N ALA A 20 58.87 -3.15 -15.96
CA ALA A 20 58.24 -1.88 -16.41
C ALA A 20 59.18 -0.92 -17.17
N MET A 21 58.90 -0.77 -18.48
CA MET A 21 59.01 0.41 -19.37
C MET A 21 58.42 -0.05 -20.75
N VAL A 22 57.52 0.64 -21.48
CA VAL A 22 57.35 2.06 -21.90
C VAL A 22 57.88 2.30 -23.33
N LYS A 23 57.11 3.10 -24.11
CA LYS A 23 57.32 3.56 -25.50
C LYS A 23 57.11 2.54 -26.64
N SER A 24 56.69 2.93 -27.85
CA SER A 24 55.86 4.09 -28.32
C SER A 24 55.65 4.01 -29.84
N THR A 25 54.51 4.51 -30.35
CA THR A 25 54.29 5.02 -31.75
C THR A 25 54.50 4.00 -32.91
N THR A 26 53.94 4.13 -34.13
CA THR A 26 53.23 5.25 -34.80
C THR A 26 52.25 4.73 -35.86
N SER A 27 51.23 5.54 -36.20
CA SER A 27 50.50 5.65 -37.49
C SER A 27 50.62 4.57 -38.60
N ALA A 28 49.46 4.09 -39.10
CA ALA A 28 48.98 4.35 -40.49
C ALA A 28 47.57 3.76 -40.69
N ALA A 29 46.83 4.20 -41.71
CA ALA A 29 45.50 3.71 -42.04
C ALA A 29 45.44 3.09 -43.45
N THR A 30 44.69 2.00 -43.59
CA THR A 30 44.28 1.42 -44.88
C THR A 30 42.87 0.83 -44.75
N VAL A 31 42.16 0.69 -45.87
CA VAL A 31 40.70 0.55 -45.95
C VAL A 31 40.23 -0.86 -46.32
N ASN A 32 39.07 -1.26 -45.76
CA ASN A 32 38.22 -2.41 -46.11
C ASN A 32 38.80 -3.84 -46.06
N LEU A 33 38.20 -4.68 -45.20
CA LEU A 33 37.31 -5.78 -45.62
C LEU A 33 36.61 -6.40 -44.39
N VAL A 34 35.34 -6.76 -44.52
CA VAL A 34 34.54 -7.37 -43.43
C VAL A 34 34.43 -8.88 -43.64
N GLU A 35 35.17 -9.67 -42.85
CA GLU A 35 34.98 -11.12 -42.76
C GLU A 35 34.02 -11.48 -41.61
N HIS A 36 32.90 -12.13 -41.93
CA HIS A 36 32.02 -12.74 -40.92
C HIS A 36 32.67 -13.97 -40.28
N ARG A 37 33.42 -13.78 -39.18
CA ARG A 37 33.89 -14.89 -38.35
C ARG A 37 32.73 -15.47 -37.52
N LYS A 38 32.45 -16.77 -37.73
CA LYS A 38 31.46 -17.53 -36.94
C LYS A 38 31.79 -17.49 -35.44
N PRO A 39 30.78 -17.49 -34.54
CA PRO A 39 31.01 -17.41 -33.10
C PRO A 39 31.78 -18.64 -32.58
N ASN A 40 32.74 -18.42 -31.69
CA ASN A 40 33.55 -19.48 -31.10
C ASN A 40 32.69 -20.37 -30.19
N ILE A 41 32.57 -21.66 -30.54
CA ILE A 41 31.75 -22.65 -29.84
C ILE A 41 32.12 -22.75 -28.36
N ALA A 42 33.41 -22.66 -28.01
CA ALA A 42 33.87 -22.70 -26.62
C ALA A 42 33.31 -21.54 -25.77
N LEU A 43 33.04 -20.37 -26.36
CA LEU A 43 32.44 -19.22 -25.66
C LEU A 43 30.94 -19.43 -25.43
N LEU A 44 30.24 -20.05 -26.38
CA LEU A 44 28.83 -20.44 -26.23
C LEU A 44 28.66 -21.55 -25.19
N GLU A 45 29.55 -22.53 -25.17
CA GLU A 45 29.55 -23.60 -24.17
C GLU A 45 29.93 -23.09 -22.77
N ALA A 46 30.90 -22.18 -22.66
CA ALA A 46 31.21 -21.48 -21.42
C ALA A 46 30.00 -20.66 -20.91
N LYS A 47 29.29 -19.94 -21.80
CA LYS A 47 28.04 -19.25 -21.44
C LYS A 47 26.94 -20.21 -21.01
N ARG A 48 26.78 -21.38 -21.66
CA ARG A 48 25.84 -22.43 -21.21
C ARG A 48 26.21 -22.98 -19.84
N LYS A 49 27.48 -23.29 -19.56
CA LYS A 49 27.95 -23.72 -18.22
C LYS A 49 27.75 -22.63 -17.16
N ALA A 50 28.01 -21.37 -17.47
CA ALA A 50 27.75 -20.26 -16.56
C ALA A 50 26.25 -20.09 -16.27
N LYS A 51 25.37 -20.24 -17.28
CA LYS A 51 23.91 -20.20 -17.09
C LYS A 51 23.41 -21.39 -16.27
N LEU A 52 23.93 -22.59 -16.50
CA LEU A 52 23.63 -23.79 -15.70
C LEU A 52 24.10 -23.65 -14.23
N LEU A 53 25.28 -23.10 -13.99
CA LEU A 53 25.77 -22.82 -12.63
C LEU A 53 24.92 -21.74 -11.94
N LYS A 54 24.50 -20.69 -12.66
CA LYS A 54 23.54 -19.71 -12.12
C LYS A 54 22.20 -20.33 -11.77
N MET A 55 21.65 -21.18 -12.65
CA MET A 55 20.41 -21.91 -12.37
C MET A 55 20.57 -22.85 -11.16
N GLN A 56 21.67 -23.59 -11.05
CA GLN A 56 21.94 -24.44 -9.88
C GLN A 56 22.09 -23.63 -8.59
N GLN A 57 22.66 -22.42 -8.64
CA GLN A 57 22.71 -21.51 -7.50
C GLN A 57 21.32 -20.94 -7.14
N GLN A 58 20.50 -20.58 -8.14
CA GLN A 58 19.11 -20.16 -7.91
C GLN A 58 18.27 -21.28 -7.29
N THR A 59 18.31 -22.50 -7.84
CA THR A 59 17.60 -23.65 -7.28
C THR A 59 18.14 -24.07 -5.89
N GLN A 60 19.38 -23.72 -5.55
CA GLN A 60 19.89 -23.84 -4.17
C GLN A 60 19.39 -22.73 -3.23
N GLN A 61 19.05 -21.54 -3.73
CA GLN A 61 18.40 -20.49 -2.95
C GLN A 61 16.89 -20.71 -2.80
N GLU A 62 16.21 -21.22 -3.84
CA GLU A 62 14.77 -21.49 -3.86
C GLU A 62 14.35 -22.64 -2.93
N ASN A 63 15.28 -23.56 -2.60
CA ASN A 63 15.05 -24.63 -1.61
C ASN A 63 15.47 -24.25 -0.18
N ALA A 64 15.84 -22.99 0.08
CA ALA A 64 16.08 -22.52 1.45
C ALA A 64 14.75 -22.32 2.18
N VAL A 65 14.53 -23.07 3.27
CA VAL A 65 13.42 -22.81 4.20
C VAL A 65 13.67 -21.44 4.84
N LYS A 66 12.99 -20.42 4.32
CA LYS A 66 13.11 -19.05 4.82
C LYS A 66 12.34 -18.92 6.12
N ASP A 67 13.04 -18.61 7.21
CA ASP A 67 12.41 -18.27 8.49
C ASP A 67 11.51 -17.03 8.29
N ILE A 68 10.25 -17.15 8.73
CA ILE A 68 9.25 -16.08 8.66
C ILE A 68 9.65 -14.85 9.49
N PHE A 69 10.54 -15.03 10.48
CA PHE A 69 11.07 -13.94 11.31
C PHE A 69 12.44 -13.43 10.84
N GLN A 70 12.99 -13.92 9.72
CA GLN A 70 14.35 -13.58 9.28
C GLN A 70 14.57 -12.06 9.10
N ASN A 71 13.52 -11.31 8.75
CA ASN A 71 13.58 -9.86 8.59
C ASN A 71 13.77 -9.17 9.97
N ALA A 72 12.96 -9.55 10.96
CA ALA A 72 13.04 -9.08 12.34
C ALA A 72 14.37 -9.48 13.00
N VAL A 73 14.89 -10.67 12.69
CA VAL A 73 16.24 -11.13 13.07
C VAL A 73 17.31 -10.23 12.46
N ASN A 74 17.21 -9.89 11.17
CA ASN A 74 18.12 -8.95 10.51
C ASN A 74 18.04 -7.53 11.13
N ALA A 75 16.89 -7.14 11.69
CA ALA A 75 16.70 -5.85 12.37
C ALA A 75 17.48 -5.71 13.68
N LYS A 76 18.01 -6.80 14.26
CA LYS A 76 18.67 -6.84 15.58
C LYS A 76 19.78 -5.82 15.77
N HIS A 77 20.53 -5.52 14.71
CA HIS A 77 21.63 -4.55 14.76
C HIS A 77 21.36 -3.25 13.97
N LEU A 78 20.15 -3.08 13.44
CA LEU A 78 19.73 -1.80 12.84
C LEU A 78 19.44 -0.80 13.96
N MET A 79 20.17 0.31 14.00
CA MET A 79 19.92 1.43 14.91
C MET A 79 19.90 2.74 14.13
N GLN A 80 19.18 3.75 14.62
CA GLN A 80 19.14 5.07 13.96
C GLN A 80 20.56 5.65 13.84
N LYS A 81 21.09 5.72 12.61
CA LYS A 81 22.38 6.37 12.32
C LYS A 81 22.20 7.91 12.29
N PRO A 82 23.29 8.71 12.33
CA PRO A 82 23.18 10.16 12.28
C PRO A 82 22.46 10.67 11.03
N THR A 83 21.74 11.78 11.16
CA THR A 83 21.18 12.54 10.04
C THR A 83 22.28 13.36 9.38
N GLY A 84 22.45 13.22 8.06
CA GLY A 84 23.36 14.05 7.27
C GLY A 84 22.80 15.44 7.01
N LEU A 85 23.69 16.40 6.89
CA LEU A 85 23.38 17.75 6.41
C LEU A 85 24.48 18.18 5.45
N VAL A 86 24.12 18.73 4.29
CA VAL A 86 25.07 19.33 3.34
C VAL A 86 24.55 20.69 2.89
N TYR A 87 25.44 21.67 2.86
CA TYR A 87 25.21 23.05 2.44
C TYR A 87 26.56 23.70 2.13
N ASP A 88 26.56 24.84 1.44
CA ASP A 88 27.74 25.68 1.30
C ASP A 88 27.35 27.16 1.39
N GLU A 89 27.99 27.94 2.25
CA GLU A 89 27.66 29.36 2.44
C GLU A 89 27.87 30.17 1.15
N SER A 90 28.69 29.70 0.19
CA SER A 90 28.85 30.33 -1.13
C SER A 90 27.59 30.27 -2.02
N MET A 91 26.62 29.41 -1.70
CA MET A 91 25.32 29.37 -2.39
C MET A 91 24.52 30.68 -2.21
N SER A 92 24.83 31.48 -1.17
CA SER A 92 24.33 32.85 -1.01
C SER A 92 24.81 33.84 -2.09
N GLN A 93 25.82 33.48 -2.90
CA GLN A 93 26.31 34.35 -3.98
C GLN A 93 25.42 34.30 -5.22
N HIS A 94 24.53 33.31 -5.37
CA HIS A 94 23.60 33.24 -6.50
C HIS A 94 22.49 34.27 -6.29
N ARG A 95 22.44 35.30 -7.15
CA ARG A 95 21.39 36.34 -7.15
C ARG A 95 21.18 36.91 -8.55
N CYS A 96 19.99 37.42 -8.82
CA CYS A 96 19.75 38.24 -10.00
C CYS A 96 20.58 39.54 -9.90
N LEU A 97 21.17 39.98 -11.01
CA LEU A 97 21.93 41.25 -11.06
C LEU A 97 21.03 42.45 -11.39
N TRP A 98 20.01 42.22 -12.22
CA TRP A 98 19.19 43.25 -12.86
C TRP A 98 17.80 43.45 -12.23
N ASP A 99 17.40 42.58 -11.31
CA ASP A 99 16.17 42.69 -10.52
C ASP A 99 16.42 42.30 -9.05
N GLU A 100 16.47 43.30 -8.17
CA GLU A 100 16.67 43.13 -6.73
C GLU A 100 15.47 42.51 -6.01
N LYS A 101 14.30 42.37 -6.68
CA LYS A 101 13.07 41.80 -6.12
C LYS A 101 12.81 40.36 -6.58
N HIS A 102 13.72 39.78 -7.35
CA HIS A 102 13.59 38.42 -7.87
C HIS A 102 13.39 37.39 -6.73
N LEU A 103 12.37 36.54 -6.83
CA LEU A 103 11.97 35.65 -5.72
C LEU A 103 13.01 34.57 -5.41
N GLU A 104 13.68 34.01 -6.43
CA GLU A 104 14.85 33.17 -6.23
C GLU A 104 16.04 34.07 -5.83
N CYS A 105 16.36 34.13 -4.54
CA CYS A 105 17.30 35.07 -3.94
C CYS A 105 18.17 34.44 -2.82
N PRO A 106 19.34 35.04 -2.47
CA PRO A 106 20.22 34.59 -1.39
C PRO A 106 19.52 34.33 -0.05
N GLU A 107 18.54 35.17 0.28
CA GLU A 107 17.81 35.19 1.53
C GLU A 107 17.09 33.85 1.78
N ARG A 108 16.67 33.14 0.72
CA ARG A 108 16.08 31.80 0.81
C ARG A 108 17.00 30.82 1.56
N PHE A 109 18.28 30.80 1.20
CA PHE A 109 19.29 29.98 1.87
C PHE A 109 19.60 30.51 3.27
N ILE A 110 19.85 31.83 3.38
CA ILE A 110 20.30 32.46 4.64
C ILE A 110 19.25 32.25 5.75
N ARG A 111 17.96 32.47 5.46
CA ARG A 111 16.87 32.35 6.44
C ARG A 111 16.64 30.90 6.90
N VAL A 112 16.73 29.92 6.00
CA VAL A 112 16.70 28.49 6.36
C VAL A 112 17.87 28.14 7.27
N MET A 113 19.08 28.58 6.92
CA MET A 113 20.28 28.32 7.71
C MET A 113 20.20 28.98 9.09
N ASP A 114 19.74 30.22 9.18
CA ASP A 114 19.51 30.92 10.45
C ASP A 114 18.45 30.22 11.31
N ARG A 115 17.32 29.77 10.75
CA ARG A 115 16.32 29.03 11.54
C ARG A 115 16.84 27.66 12.01
N CYS A 116 17.69 27.00 11.23
CA CYS A 116 18.42 25.80 11.64
C CYS A 116 19.47 26.07 12.74
N ARG A 117 20.05 27.28 12.79
CA ARG A 117 20.93 27.75 13.87
C ARG A 117 20.12 28.08 15.14
N GLU A 118 19.02 28.82 15.04
CA GLU A 118 18.09 29.16 16.14
C GLU A 118 17.58 27.91 16.87
N LEU A 119 17.17 26.88 16.13
CA LEU A 119 16.68 25.61 16.66
C LEU A 119 17.80 24.62 17.03
N ASN A 120 19.08 25.03 16.92
CA ASN A 120 20.28 24.24 17.20
C ASN A 120 20.27 22.86 16.50
N LEU A 121 19.82 22.81 15.25
CA LEU A 121 19.70 21.59 14.46
C LEU A 121 21.03 21.19 13.82
N ILE A 122 21.78 22.16 13.28
CA ILE A 122 23.06 21.94 12.58
C ILE A 122 24.05 21.16 13.46
N ALA A 123 24.17 21.53 14.74
CA ALA A 123 25.07 20.88 15.70
C ALA A 123 24.69 19.43 16.06
N ARG A 124 23.51 18.97 15.63
CA ARG A 124 23.02 17.59 15.82
C ARG A 124 23.17 16.73 14.56
N CYS A 125 23.41 17.36 13.41
CA CYS A 125 23.63 16.68 12.14
C CYS A 125 25.10 16.27 11.97
N LYS A 126 25.33 15.22 11.20
CA LYS A 126 26.65 14.95 10.62
C LYS A 126 26.79 15.82 9.37
N LEU A 127 27.54 16.91 9.50
CA LEU A 127 27.91 17.74 8.36
C LEU A 127 28.71 16.91 7.34
N LEU A 128 28.27 16.94 6.09
CA LEU A 128 29.00 16.42 4.93
C LEU A 128 29.72 17.60 4.26
N SER A 129 30.87 17.33 3.63
CA SER A 129 31.52 18.33 2.77
C SER A 129 30.65 18.59 1.53
N SER A 130 30.53 19.86 1.15
CA SER A 130 30.08 20.23 -0.19
C SER A 130 31.14 19.80 -1.22
N ARG A 131 30.70 19.45 -2.44
CA ARG A 131 31.60 19.31 -3.59
C ARG A 131 30.91 19.67 -4.90
N ARG A 132 31.72 19.96 -5.91
CA ARG A 132 31.25 20.10 -7.29
C ARG A 132 31.02 18.72 -7.91
N ALA A 133 29.97 18.62 -8.71
CA ALA A 133 29.79 17.54 -9.66
C ALA A 133 30.90 17.59 -10.73
N THR A 134 31.33 16.42 -11.16
CA THR A 134 32.16 16.27 -12.35
C THR A 134 31.32 16.45 -13.61
N LYS A 135 31.97 16.77 -14.73
CA LYS A 135 31.31 16.82 -16.03
C LYS A 135 30.63 15.48 -16.36
N ASP A 136 31.30 14.36 -16.09
CA ASP A 136 30.78 13.01 -16.37
C ASP A 136 29.51 12.70 -15.55
N GLU A 137 29.39 13.21 -14.32
CA GLU A 137 28.16 13.11 -13.52
C GLU A 137 27.02 13.94 -14.13
N VAL A 138 27.25 15.19 -14.55
CA VAL A 138 26.22 16.03 -15.20
C VAL A 138 25.79 15.44 -16.56
N MET A 139 26.73 14.85 -17.29
CA MET A 139 26.52 14.19 -18.58
C MET A 139 25.76 12.85 -18.48
N LEU A 140 25.39 12.38 -17.28
CA LEU A 140 24.48 11.25 -17.12
C LEU A 140 23.09 11.54 -17.72
N LEU A 141 22.64 12.80 -17.70
CA LEU A 141 21.31 13.20 -18.19
C LEU A 141 21.32 14.40 -19.14
N HIS A 142 22.14 15.43 -18.88
CA HIS A 142 22.21 16.63 -19.72
C HIS A 142 23.13 16.45 -20.93
N SER A 143 22.97 17.32 -21.94
CA SER A 143 23.81 17.31 -23.15
C SER A 143 25.15 18.04 -22.96
N GLU A 144 26.12 17.79 -23.83
CA GLU A 144 27.43 18.45 -23.71
C GLU A 144 27.36 19.93 -24.11
N GLU A 145 26.42 20.27 -25.00
CA GLU A 145 26.06 21.63 -25.40
C GLU A 145 25.45 22.39 -24.22
N HIS A 146 24.57 21.74 -23.45
CA HIS A 146 23.96 22.29 -22.23
C HIS A 146 25.01 22.65 -21.18
N TYR A 147 25.90 21.70 -20.88
CA TYR A 147 27.02 21.90 -19.97
C TYR A 147 27.93 23.04 -20.46
N LYS A 148 28.34 23.02 -21.74
CA LYS A 148 29.20 24.05 -22.35
C LYS A 148 28.56 25.43 -22.38
N LEU A 149 27.24 25.52 -22.54
CA LEU A 149 26.52 26.79 -22.56
C LEU A 149 26.63 27.50 -21.19
N LEU A 150 26.45 26.75 -20.10
CA LEU A 150 26.60 27.29 -18.75
C LEU A 150 28.08 27.52 -18.37
N GLU A 151 28.99 26.63 -18.80
CA GLU A 151 30.44 26.81 -18.62
C GLU A 151 30.94 28.14 -19.22
N GLN A 152 30.35 28.57 -20.35
CA GLN A 152 30.64 29.85 -21.01
C GLN A 152 30.11 31.11 -20.29
N THR A 153 29.32 30.96 -19.21
CA THR A 153 28.87 32.09 -18.36
C THR A 153 29.67 32.22 -17.07
N SER A 154 30.57 31.27 -16.78
CA SER A 154 31.37 31.27 -15.56
C SER A 154 32.31 32.48 -15.51
N ASP A 155 32.29 33.20 -14.39
CA ASP A 155 33.04 34.45 -14.14
C ASP A 155 32.76 35.62 -15.11
N ASP A 156 31.78 35.50 -16.02
CA ASP A 156 31.40 36.59 -16.92
C ASP A 156 30.61 37.68 -16.17
N ARG A 157 31.00 38.93 -16.39
CA ARG A 157 30.52 40.12 -15.66
C ARG A 157 29.82 41.12 -16.57
N ASP A 158 29.60 40.78 -17.84
CA ASP A 158 28.72 41.54 -18.72
C ASP A 158 27.25 41.25 -18.38
N GLU A 159 26.68 42.09 -17.49
CA GLU A 159 25.27 42.03 -17.09
C GLU A 159 24.31 42.04 -18.28
N THR A 160 24.64 42.78 -19.35
CA THR A 160 23.77 42.91 -20.54
C THR A 160 23.77 41.61 -21.34
N LYS A 161 24.94 40.99 -21.51
CA LYS A 161 25.09 39.66 -22.14
C LYS A 161 24.41 38.57 -21.31
N MET A 162 24.52 38.62 -19.98
CA MET A 162 23.87 37.65 -19.09
C MET A 162 22.34 37.80 -19.10
N GLU A 163 21.80 39.01 -19.09
CA GLU A 163 20.35 39.25 -19.24
C GLU A 163 19.86 38.81 -20.63
N ASP A 164 20.62 39.11 -21.69
CA ASP A 164 20.28 38.70 -23.06
C ASP A 164 20.26 37.17 -23.23
N LEU A 165 21.21 36.45 -22.62
CA LEU A 165 21.19 34.99 -22.58
C LEU A 165 20.04 34.45 -21.73
N SER A 166 19.79 35.05 -20.56
CA SER A 166 18.73 34.62 -19.64
C SER A 166 17.35 34.71 -20.29
N SER A 167 17.07 35.81 -21.01
CA SER A 167 15.79 36.03 -21.71
C SER A 167 15.46 35.03 -22.83
N LYS A 168 16.32 34.05 -23.12
CA LYS A 168 16.06 32.97 -24.10
C LYS A 168 15.50 31.71 -23.45
N PHE A 169 15.38 31.70 -22.12
CA PHE A 169 14.90 30.59 -21.30
C PHE A 169 13.76 31.06 -20.41
N ASP A 170 12.80 30.17 -20.16
CA ASP A 170 11.64 30.51 -19.33
C ASP A 170 12.04 30.61 -17.85
N SER A 171 11.76 31.77 -17.26
CA SER A 171 11.92 32.04 -15.83
C SER A 171 13.34 31.74 -15.32
N ILE A 172 14.34 32.36 -15.96
CA ILE A 172 15.77 32.19 -15.67
C ILE A 172 16.47 33.55 -15.50
N TYR A 173 17.44 33.61 -14.58
CA TYR A 173 18.51 34.62 -14.58
C TYR A 173 19.87 33.93 -14.46
N ILE A 174 20.91 34.50 -15.06
CA ILE A 174 22.28 33.96 -15.02
C ILE A 174 23.22 34.96 -14.31
N HIS A 175 24.04 34.42 -13.40
CA HIS A 175 25.05 35.14 -12.62
C HIS A 175 26.44 34.53 -12.92
N PRO A 176 27.56 35.28 -12.82
CA PRO A 176 28.92 34.76 -12.97
C PRO A 176 29.25 33.50 -12.16
N SER A 177 28.55 33.24 -11.05
CA SER A 177 28.73 32.03 -10.22
C SER A 177 27.71 30.90 -10.48
N THR A 178 26.72 31.08 -11.37
CA THR A 178 25.64 30.09 -11.61
C THR A 178 26.19 28.73 -11.99
N PHE A 179 27.16 28.65 -12.90
CA PHE A 179 27.79 27.40 -13.32
C PHE A 179 28.39 26.63 -12.13
N GLU A 180 29.27 27.29 -11.38
CA GLU A 180 30.03 26.69 -10.28
C GLU A 180 29.14 26.31 -9.09
N LEU A 181 28.07 27.09 -8.82
CA LEU A 181 27.08 26.78 -7.79
C LEU A 181 26.10 25.69 -8.23
N SER A 182 25.77 25.59 -9.52
CA SER A 182 25.00 24.46 -10.06
C SER A 182 25.77 23.15 -9.95
N LEU A 183 27.08 23.16 -10.26
CA LEU A 183 27.94 22.00 -10.00
C LEU A 183 28.00 21.67 -8.50
N LEU A 184 28.09 22.68 -7.62
CA LEU A 184 28.13 22.49 -6.17
C LEU A 184 26.82 21.92 -5.59
N ALA A 185 25.67 22.34 -6.14
CA ALA A 185 24.35 21.84 -5.78
C ALA A 185 24.17 20.36 -6.17
N VAL A 186 24.50 20.00 -7.42
CA VAL A 186 24.45 18.61 -7.91
C VAL A 186 25.41 17.72 -7.12
N GLY A 187 26.68 18.12 -6.97
CA GLY A 187 27.70 17.31 -6.31
C GLY A 187 27.40 17.07 -4.83
N SER A 188 26.88 18.09 -4.13
CA SER A 188 26.39 17.95 -2.74
C SER A 188 25.20 17.00 -2.64
N THR A 189 24.29 17.00 -3.63
CA THR A 189 23.14 16.09 -3.68
C THR A 189 23.56 14.64 -3.92
N ILE A 190 24.53 14.41 -4.83
CA ILE A 190 25.11 13.08 -5.07
C ILE A 190 25.78 12.56 -3.79
N ASP A 191 26.60 13.36 -3.10
CA ASP A 191 27.30 12.93 -1.90
C ASP A 191 26.36 12.68 -0.71
N LEU A 192 25.25 13.43 -0.60
CA LEU A 192 24.18 13.11 0.35
C LEU A 192 23.62 11.70 0.11
N ILE A 193 23.28 11.38 -1.14
CA ILE A 193 22.72 10.09 -1.51
C ILE A 193 23.74 8.96 -1.35
N GLU A 194 25.00 9.15 -1.78
CA GLU A 194 26.05 8.15 -1.56
C GLU A 194 26.23 7.86 -0.06
N ASN A 195 26.27 8.89 0.79
CA ASN A 195 26.41 8.72 2.23
C ASN A 195 25.19 8.00 2.86
N ILE A 196 23.97 8.18 2.34
CA ILE A 196 22.78 7.42 2.77
C ILE A 196 22.86 5.96 2.31
N VAL A 197 23.17 5.71 1.04
CA VAL A 197 23.17 4.36 0.44
C VAL A 197 24.29 3.49 1.04
N ASN A 198 25.50 4.04 1.15
CA ASN A 198 26.63 3.41 1.85
C ASN A 198 26.41 3.33 3.38
N GLY A 199 25.36 3.95 3.92
CA GLY A 199 25.01 3.88 5.34
C GLY A 199 26.00 4.59 6.26
N SER A 200 26.66 5.63 5.77
CA SER A 200 27.49 6.61 6.50
C SER A 200 26.64 7.55 7.37
N ILE A 201 25.36 7.71 7.00
CA ILE A 201 24.26 8.39 7.69
C ILE A 201 22.99 7.53 7.54
N GLN A 202 21.89 7.92 8.19
CA GLN A 202 20.58 7.25 8.02
C GLN A 202 19.76 7.86 6.88
N ASN A 203 19.60 9.18 7.00
CA ASN A 203 18.80 10.07 6.18
C ASN A 203 19.56 11.42 6.14
N GLY A 204 19.07 12.41 5.42
CA GLY A 204 19.66 13.76 5.51
C GLY A 204 19.06 14.78 4.56
N MET A 205 19.56 16.01 4.67
CA MET A 205 19.08 17.16 3.90
C MET A 205 20.21 17.88 3.16
N ALA A 206 19.93 18.27 1.90
CA ALA A 206 20.74 19.17 1.10
C ALA A 206 20.04 20.54 1.06
N ILE A 207 20.63 21.52 1.75
CA ILE A 207 20.18 22.92 1.75
C ILE A 207 21.00 23.62 0.66
N ILE A 208 20.48 23.58 -0.56
CA ILE A 208 21.21 23.94 -1.79
C ILE A 208 20.49 25.00 -2.62
N ARG A 209 21.26 25.74 -3.41
CA ARG A 209 20.79 26.63 -4.50
C ARG A 209 21.85 26.65 -5.62
N PRO A 210 21.48 26.78 -6.90
CA PRO A 210 20.13 26.87 -7.44
C PRO A 210 19.31 25.55 -7.35
N PRO A 211 17.98 25.60 -7.52
CA PRO A 211 17.12 24.42 -7.63
C PRO A 211 17.41 23.60 -8.90
N GLY A 212 16.78 22.44 -9.03
CA GLY A 212 17.06 21.45 -10.08
C GLY A 212 15.86 20.84 -10.80
N HIS A 213 14.72 20.60 -10.15
CA HIS A 213 13.65 19.75 -10.71
C HIS A 213 13.08 20.16 -12.09
N HIS A 214 13.14 21.46 -12.45
CA HIS A 214 12.73 21.94 -13.78
C HIS A 214 13.79 21.79 -14.88
N ALA A 215 15.08 21.63 -14.53
CA ALA A 215 16.15 21.64 -15.52
C ALA A 215 16.04 20.46 -16.48
N MET A 216 16.14 20.75 -17.79
CA MET A 216 15.89 19.78 -18.85
C MET A 216 17.17 19.37 -19.56
N LYS A 217 17.10 18.35 -20.42
CA LYS A 217 18.27 17.73 -21.08
C LYS A 217 19.18 18.72 -21.82
N ALA A 218 18.62 19.78 -22.40
CA ALA A 218 19.36 20.78 -23.18
C ALA A 218 18.78 22.21 -23.04
N GLU A 219 18.11 22.51 -21.92
CA GLU A 219 17.41 23.77 -21.71
C GLU A 219 17.35 24.12 -20.21
N PHE A 220 17.64 25.38 -19.86
CA PHE A 220 17.43 25.91 -18.51
C PHE A 220 15.97 26.34 -18.36
N ASN A 221 15.35 26.15 -17.19
CA ASN A 221 13.93 26.44 -16.98
C ASN A 221 13.65 26.63 -15.49
N GLY A 222 12.77 27.56 -15.11
CA GLY A 222 12.26 27.68 -13.72
C GLY A 222 13.35 27.80 -12.66
N TYR A 223 14.29 28.72 -12.85
CA TYR A 223 15.49 28.92 -12.02
C TYR A 223 16.48 27.73 -11.95
N CYS A 224 16.20 26.62 -12.66
CA CYS A 224 16.98 25.38 -12.61
C CYS A 224 17.93 25.25 -13.81
N PHE A 225 19.17 24.82 -13.53
CA PHE A 225 20.24 24.71 -14.54
C PHE A 225 20.68 23.27 -14.80
N PHE A 226 20.95 22.51 -13.75
CA PHE A 226 21.18 21.07 -13.78
C PHE A 226 20.22 20.40 -12.80
N ASN A 227 19.67 19.23 -13.14
CA ASN A 227 18.64 18.61 -12.32
C ASN A 227 19.26 17.82 -11.16
N ASN A 228 19.40 18.49 -10.02
CA ASN A 228 19.99 17.97 -8.78
C ASN A 228 19.49 16.56 -8.42
N VAL A 229 18.17 16.39 -8.34
CA VAL A 229 17.53 15.14 -7.90
C VAL A 229 17.57 14.06 -8.99
N ALA A 230 17.36 14.40 -10.26
CA ALA A 230 17.44 13.43 -11.35
C ALA A 230 18.87 12.92 -11.57
N LEU A 231 19.88 13.79 -11.54
CA LEU A 231 21.29 13.39 -11.68
C LEU A 231 21.73 12.48 -10.53
N ALA A 232 21.36 12.81 -9.29
CA ALA A 232 21.68 11.98 -8.14
C ALA A 232 20.88 10.67 -8.11
N THR A 233 19.67 10.63 -8.70
CA THR A 233 18.92 9.39 -8.96
C THR A 233 19.61 8.51 -10.00
N GLN A 234 20.01 9.08 -11.15
CA GLN A 234 20.71 8.33 -12.19
C GLN A 234 22.04 7.77 -11.68
N TYR A 235 22.77 8.55 -10.86
CA TYR A 235 23.95 8.09 -10.14
C TYR A 235 23.64 6.92 -9.19
N ALA A 236 22.55 6.99 -8.43
CA ALA A 236 22.16 5.91 -7.51
C ALA A 236 21.80 4.60 -8.24
N LEU A 237 21.20 4.69 -9.43
CA LEU A 237 20.89 3.55 -10.27
C LEU A 237 22.15 2.99 -10.97
N ASP A 238 22.92 3.84 -11.63
CA ASP A 238 23.97 3.41 -12.56
C ASP A 238 25.36 3.31 -11.92
N VAL A 239 25.62 4.00 -10.81
CA VAL A 239 26.88 3.87 -10.04
C VAL A 239 26.66 3.03 -8.78
N LEU A 240 25.68 3.40 -7.93
CA LEU A 240 25.44 2.73 -6.64
C LEU A 240 24.58 1.44 -6.77
N LYS A 241 24.05 1.15 -7.96
CA LYS A 241 23.31 -0.09 -8.30
C LYS A 241 22.06 -0.34 -7.44
N LEU A 242 21.32 0.72 -7.12
CA LEU A 242 19.94 0.58 -6.66
C LEU A 242 19.02 0.06 -7.78
N ASN A 243 17.93 -0.60 -7.41
CA ASN A 243 16.96 -1.18 -8.34
C ASN A 243 15.71 -0.31 -8.45
N LYS A 244 15.30 0.32 -7.34
CA LYS A 244 14.10 1.16 -7.25
C LYS A 244 14.37 2.43 -6.45
N VAL A 245 14.12 3.60 -7.04
CA VAL A 245 14.16 4.90 -6.36
C VAL A 245 12.79 5.56 -6.46
N MET A 246 12.30 6.15 -5.38
CA MET A 246 11.09 6.98 -5.41
C MET A 246 11.48 8.45 -5.25
N ILE A 247 11.05 9.27 -6.20
CA ILE A 247 11.15 10.73 -6.14
C ILE A 247 9.77 11.26 -5.75
N ILE A 248 9.71 12.04 -4.68
CA ILE A 248 8.51 12.75 -4.23
C ILE A 248 8.79 14.22 -4.41
N ASP A 249 8.14 14.85 -5.37
CA ASP A 249 8.17 16.29 -5.57
C ASP A 249 6.95 16.91 -4.90
N TRP A 250 7.17 17.66 -3.82
CA TRP A 250 6.12 18.40 -3.12
C TRP A 250 6.18 19.92 -3.37
N ASP A 251 7.12 20.35 -4.22
CA ASP A 251 7.19 21.73 -4.71
C ASP A 251 5.88 22.07 -5.43
N ILE A 252 5.40 23.31 -5.30
CA ILE A 252 4.10 23.67 -5.87
C ILE A 252 4.13 23.74 -7.41
N HIS A 253 5.31 23.69 -8.02
CA HIS A 253 5.48 23.66 -9.47
C HIS A 253 5.77 22.23 -9.94
N HIS A 254 5.26 21.87 -11.12
CA HIS A 254 5.54 20.55 -11.68
C HIS A 254 7.00 20.44 -12.13
N GLY A 255 7.79 19.55 -11.50
CA GLY A 255 9.15 19.16 -11.92
C GLY A 255 9.20 18.40 -13.25
N GLN A 256 8.72 19.03 -14.33
CA GLN A 256 8.64 18.49 -15.69
C GLN A 256 10.00 17.99 -16.22
N GLY A 257 11.11 18.60 -15.79
CA GLY A 257 12.46 18.13 -16.09
C GLY A 257 12.70 16.72 -15.53
N THR A 258 12.42 16.53 -14.24
CA THR A 258 12.51 15.24 -13.55
C THR A 258 11.56 14.20 -14.15
N GLN A 259 10.30 14.55 -14.42
CA GLN A 259 9.35 13.70 -15.14
C GLN A 259 9.92 13.23 -16.48
N ARG A 260 10.38 14.16 -17.33
CA ARG A 260 10.85 13.88 -18.70
C ARG A 260 12.12 13.01 -18.72
N PHE A 261 12.95 13.01 -17.68
CA PHE A 261 14.10 12.10 -17.57
C PHE A 261 13.71 10.65 -17.27
N PHE A 262 12.66 10.41 -16.48
CA PHE A 262 12.29 9.06 -16.01
C PHE A 262 11.01 8.49 -16.62
N TYR A 263 10.35 9.21 -17.53
CA TYR A 263 9.08 8.85 -18.18
C TYR A 263 9.04 7.46 -18.88
N HIS A 264 10.17 6.75 -19.00
CA HIS A 264 10.27 5.42 -19.60
C HIS A 264 10.89 4.35 -18.66
N ASP A 265 11.25 4.69 -17.41
CA ASP A 265 12.07 3.83 -16.54
C ASP A 265 11.37 3.45 -15.23
N SER A 266 10.81 2.24 -15.15
CA SER A 266 10.16 1.69 -13.95
C SER A 266 11.11 1.42 -12.76
N ARG A 267 12.42 1.66 -12.90
CA ARG A 267 13.33 1.78 -11.74
C ARG A 267 13.07 3.06 -10.94
N VAL A 268 12.38 4.05 -11.50
CA VAL A 268 12.04 5.30 -10.82
C VAL A 268 10.53 5.46 -10.77
N LEU A 269 9.99 5.70 -9.59
CA LEU A 269 8.63 6.19 -9.40
C LEU A 269 8.73 7.68 -9.08
N TYR A 270 8.21 8.52 -9.96
CA TYR A 270 8.12 9.97 -9.76
C TYR A 270 6.70 10.33 -9.33
N PHE A 271 6.55 11.15 -8.30
CA PHE A 271 5.26 11.57 -7.75
C PHE A 271 5.29 13.08 -7.49
N SER A 272 4.44 13.88 -8.14
CA SER A 272 4.43 15.35 -8.04
C SER A 272 3.07 15.91 -7.58
N ILE A 273 3.10 16.84 -6.61
CA ILE A 273 1.92 17.54 -6.08
C ILE A 273 2.05 19.05 -6.36
N HIS A 274 1.44 19.51 -7.46
CA HIS A 274 1.68 20.87 -7.98
C HIS A 274 0.39 21.62 -8.29
N ARG A 275 0.42 22.95 -8.21
CA ARG A 275 -0.63 23.84 -8.74
C ARG A 275 -0.67 23.68 -10.27
N TYR A 276 -1.88 23.65 -10.82
CA TYR A 276 -2.11 23.41 -12.26
C TYR A 276 -3.22 24.28 -12.81
N GLU A 277 -4.34 24.40 -12.09
CA GLU A 277 -5.51 25.20 -12.49
C GLU A 277 -5.94 24.93 -13.95
N TYR A 278 -6.06 23.66 -14.30
CA TYR A 278 -6.39 23.16 -15.66
C TYR A 278 -5.39 23.61 -16.73
N GLY A 279 -4.09 23.63 -16.41
CA GLY A 279 -3.01 24.07 -17.30
C GLY A 279 -2.77 25.59 -17.32
N ARG A 280 -3.46 26.37 -16.48
CA ARG A 280 -3.31 27.83 -16.40
C ARG A 280 -2.14 28.28 -15.53
N PHE A 281 -1.71 27.48 -14.56
CA PHE A 281 -0.52 27.78 -13.77
C PHE A 281 0.75 27.32 -14.48
N TRP A 282 1.85 28.01 -14.23
CA TRP A 282 3.16 27.72 -14.80
C TRP A 282 3.66 26.32 -14.34
N PRO A 283 4.27 25.48 -15.21
CA PRO A 283 4.78 25.75 -16.56
C PRO A 283 3.76 25.59 -17.71
N ASN A 284 2.45 25.59 -17.44
CA ASN A 284 1.38 25.53 -18.44
C ASN A 284 1.39 24.27 -19.34
N LEU A 285 2.03 23.18 -18.89
CA LEU A 285 2.23 21.96 -19.67
C LEU A 285 1.10 20.95 -19.48
N LYS A 286 0.52 20.48 -20.60
CA LYS A 286 -0.52 19.45 -20.61
C LYS A 286 -0.04 18.12 -20.00
N GLU A 287 1.23 17.76 -20.15
CA GLU A 287 1.80 16.57 -19.51
C GLU A 287 2.00 16.69 -17.99
N SER A 288 1.52 17.77 -17.36
CA SER A 288 1.39 17.87 -15.90
C SER A 288 0.05 17.32 -15.40
N ASP A 289 -0.90 17.01 -16.30
CA ASP A 289 -2.19 16.46 -15.90
C ASP A 289 -2.09 15.02 -15.39
N PHE A 290 -3.14 14.56 -14.70
CA PHE A 290 -3.18 13.26 -14.02
C PHE A 290 -3.16 12.04 -14.97
N ASP A 291 -3.34 12.24 -16.29
CA ASP A 291 -3.31 11.19 -17.30
C ASP A 291 -1.93 11.01 -17.97
N ALA A 292 -0.94 11.84 -17.63
CA ALA A 292 0.45 11.72 -18.09
C ALA A 292 1.25 10.67 -17.28
N ILE A 293 0.78 9.42 -17.31
CA ILE A 293 1.21 8.36 -16.37
C ILE A 293 2.56 7.67 -16.69
N GLY A 294 3.39 8.23 -17.57
CA GLY A 294 4.58 7.56 -18.12
C GLY A 294 4.27 6.75 -19.39
N CYS A 295 5.27 6.15 -20.02
CA CYS A 295 5.04 5.19 -21.11
C CYS A 295 6.17 4.15 -21.27
N GLY A 296 5.97 3.17 -22.15
CA GLY A 296 6.90 2.05 -22.31
C GLY A 296 7.07 1.29 -20.98
N PRO A 297 8.30 0.89 -20.59
CA PRO A 297 8.54 0.24 -19.30
C PRO A 297 8.19 1.10 -18.08
N GLY A 298 8.12 2.43 -18.21
CA GLY A 298 7.74 3.38 -17.16
C GLY A 298 6.24 3.67 -17.06
N LEU A 299 5.40 3.00 -17.87
CA LEU A 299 3.95 3.18 -17.85
C LEU A 299 3.37 2.86 -16.46
N GLY A 300 2.67 3.83 -15.86
CA GLY A 300 2.10 3.76 -14.53
C GLY A 300 3.01 4.25 -13.39
N TYR A 301 4.28 4.57 -13.65
CA TYR A 301 5.27 4.96 -12.62
C TYR A 301 5.44 6.48 -12.47
N ASN A 302 4.81 7.28 -13.31
CA ASN A 302 4.83 8.75 -13.23
C ASN A 302 3.47 9.26 -12.71
N PHE A 303 3.41 9.69 -11.45
CA PHE A 303 2.21 10.18 -10.79
C PHE A 303 2.17 11.70 -10.77
N ASN A 304 1.21 12.28 -11.49
CA ASN A 304 0.89 13.71 -11.37
C ASN A 304 -0.41 13.89 -10.58
N LEU A 305 -0.36 14.78 -9.59
CA LEU A 305 -1.56 15.21 -8.86
C LEU A 305 -1.76 16.73 -9.01
N PRO A 306 -2.41 17.17 -10.10
CA PRO A 306 -2.65 18.57 -10.37
C PRO A 306 -3.67 19.19 -9.41
N LEU A 307 -3.30 20.25 -8.71
CA LEU A 307 -4.17 21.06 -7.86
C LEU A 307 -4.88 22.12 -8.72
N ASN A 308 -6.20 21.99 -8.85
CA ASN A 308 -7.02 22.78 -9.78
C ASN A 308 -7.64 24.06 -9.19
N LYS A 309 -7.19 24.46 -8.00
CA LYS A 309 -7.49 25.72 -7.30
C LYS A 309 -6.29 26.09 -6.42
N THR A 310 -6.30 27.29 -5.86
CA THR A 310 -5.43 27.73 -4.76
C THR A 310 -6.05 27.46 -3.39
N GLY A 311 -5.30 27.69 -2.31
CA GLY A 311 -5.78 27.61 -0.92
C GLY A 311 -5.81 26.21 -0.30
N MET A 312 -5.18 25.20 -0.92
CA MET A 312 -5.10 23.85 -0.34
C MET A 312 -4.29 23.85 0.96
N GLY A 313 -4.79 23.17 1.98
CA GLY A 313 -4.22 23.16 3.32
C GLY A 313 -3.62 21.82 3.75
N ASN A 314 -3.30 21.73 5.04
CA ASN A 314 -2.76 20.53 5.67
C ASN A 314 -3.60 19.26 5.40
N GLY A 315 -4.94 19.37 5.42
CA GLY A 315 -5.85 18.23 5.23
C GLY A 315 -5.85 17.68 3.80
N ASP A 316 -5.71 18.56 2.81
CA ASP A 316 -5.56 18.19 1.41
C ASP A 316 -4.27 17.39 1.19
N TYR A 317 -3.14 17.93 1.64
CA TYR A 317 -1.83 17.27 1.55
C TYR A 317 -1.78 15.97 2.35
N LEU A 318 -2.44 15.89 3.51
CA LEU A 318 -2.58 14.64 4.26
C LEU A 318 -3.32 13.57 3.44
N ALA A 319 -4.45 13.92 2.82
CA ALA A 319 -5.25 12.98 2.05
C ALA A 319 -4.54 12.52 0.78
N ILE A 320 -3.76 13.39 0.12
CA ILE A 320 -2.92 12.99 -1.03
C ILE A 320 -1.91 11.90 -0.60
N PHE A 321 -1.27 12.09 0.56
CA PHE A 321 -0.32 11.13 1.10
C PHE A 321 -1.00 9.81 1.51
N GLN A 322 -2.15 9.88 2.19
CA GLN A 322 -2.88 8.72 2.69
C GLN A 322 -3.59 7.91 1.60
N GLN A 323 -4.26 8.56 0.65
CA GLN A 323 -5.10 7.88 -0.34
C GLN A 323 -4.31 7.33 -1.54
N ILE A 324 -3.10 7.86 -1.82
CA ILE A 324 -2.27 7.43 -2.96
C ILE A 324 -0.83 7.15 -2.55
N LEU A 325 -0.09 8.16 -2.07
CA LEU A 325 1.38 8.10 -2.00
C LEU A 325 1.88 6.95 -1.10
N ILE A 326 1.38 6.83 0.13
CA ILE A 326 1.87 5.84 1.09
C ILE A 326 1.47 4.40 0.70
N PRO A 327 0.22 4.10 0.28
CA PRO A 327 -0.11 2.79 -0.30
C PRO A 327 0.77 2.42 -1.50
N VAL A 328 1.00 3.36 -2.43
CA VAL A 328 1.85 3.17 -3.62
C VAL A 328 3.32 2.97 -3.24
N ALA A 329 3.87 3.76 -2.31
CA ALA A 329 5.25 3.62 -1.85
C ALA A 329 5.50 2.25 -1.17
N ILE A 330 4.48 1.71 -0.51
CA ILE A 330 4.52 0.38 0.11
C ILE A 330 4.44 -0.72 -0.95
N GLU A 331 3.56 -0.62 -1.94
CA GLU A 331 3.51 -1.58 -3.06
C GLU A 331 4.80 -1.52 -3.91
N PHE A 332 5.35 -0.33 -4.15
CA PHE A 332 6.58 -0.12 -4.91
C PHE A 332 7.83 -0.61 -4.18
N GLN A 333 7.89 -0.52 -2.84
CA GLN A 333 9.06 -0.87 -2.02
C GLN A 333 10.40 -0.28 -2.55
N PRO A 334 10.60 1.05 -2.51
CA PRO A 334 11.84 1.67 -2.98
C PRO A 334 13.08 1.30 -2.14
N ASP A 335 14.25 1.25 -2.78
CA ASP A 335 15.56 1.08 -2.11
C ASP A 335 16.06 2.40 -1.46
N LEU A 336 15.54 3.54 -1.94
CA LEU A 336 15.84 4.91 -1.54
C LEU A 336 14.63 5.81 -1.87
N ILE A 337 14.32 6.77 -0.98
CA ILE A 337 13.36 7.86 -1.26
C ILE A 337 14.13 9.19 -1.30
N ILE A 338 13.82 10.04 -2.28
CA ILE A 338 14.32 11.40 -2.41
C ILE A 338 13.12 12.35 -2.46
N VAL A 339 13.16 13.43 -1.69
CA VAL A 339 12.15 14.49 -1.72
C VAL A 339 12.73 15.71 -2.43
N SER A 340 12.18 16.06 -3.60
CA SER A 340 12.31 17.40 -4.18
C SER A 340 11.43 18.32 -3.35
N ALA A 341 12.07 19.17 -2.56
CA ALA A 341 11.48 19.81 -1.39
C ALA A 341 11.38 21.32 -1.55
N GLY A 342 10.40 21.76 -2.34
CA GLY A 342 9.92 23.14 -2.33
C GLY A 342 9.17 23.49 -1.05
N TYR A 343 9.13 24.78 -0.71
CA TYR A 343 8.33 25.29 0.42
C TYR A 343 7.42 26.45 -0.02
N ASP A 344 6.93 26.37 -1.25
CA ASP A 344 6.03 27.32 -1.92
C ASP A 344 4.56 26.86 -1.91
N ALA A 345 4.32 25.58 -1.64
CA ALA A 345 3.04 25.11 -1.10
C ALA A 345 2.76 25.67 0.32
N ALA A 346 3.76 26.30 0.96
CA ALA A 346 3.61 26.82 2.32
C ALA A 346 2.81 28.14 2.36
N LEU A 347 2.01 28.28 3.42
CA LEU A 347 1.20 29.46 3.73
C LEU A 347 1.98 30.77 3.50
N GLY A 348 1.41 31.66 2.70
CA GLY A 348 1.98 32.98 2.43
C GLY A 348 2.98 33.05 1.27
N CYS A 349 3.26 31.96 0.56
CA CYS A 349 4.06 32.02 -0.66
C CYS A 349 3.30 32.72 -1.81
N PRO A 350 3.93 33.71 -2.49
CA PRO A 350 3.26 34.45 -3.57
C PRO A 350 2.97 33.62 -4.82
N GLU A 351 3.84 32.65 -5.16
CA GLU A 351 3.65 31.80 -6.35
C GLU A 351 2.64 30.67 -6.13
N GLY A 352 2.72 29.98 -4.98
CA GLY A 352 1.89 28.80 -4.73
C GLY A 352 0.46 29.09 -4.30
N GLU A 353 0.24 30.18 -3.55
CA GLU A 353 -1.07 30.58 -2.99
C GLU A 353 -1.80 29.45 -2.19
N MET A 354 -1.05 28.49 -1.65
CA MET A 354 -1.56 27.42 -0.79
C MET A 354 -1.45 27.77 0.71
N GLU A 355 -2.10 26.99 1.56
CA GLU A 355 -2.15 27.20 3.02
C GLU A 355 -1.50 26.06 3.83
N VAL A 356 -0.53 25.33 3.28
CA VAL A 356 0.20 24.32 4.08
C VAL A 356 0.99 25.01 5.17
N THR A 357 0.70 24.71 6.43
CA THR A 357 1.37 25.37 7.57
C THR A 357 2.78 24.79 7.77
N PRO A 358 3.80 25.60 8.15
CA PRO A 358 5.17 25.10 8.34
C PRO A 358 5.29 23.93 9.33
N ALA A 359 4.41 23.87 10.33
CA ALA A 359 4.35 22.78 11.31
C ALA A 359 3.90 21.43 10.72
N PHE A 360 3.34 21.41 9.50
CA PHE A 360 2.79 20.22 8.87
C PHE A 360 3.82 19.41 8.05
N TYR A 361 4.87 20.03 7.51
CA TYR A 361 5.95 19.32 6.81
C TYR A 361 6.59 18.17 7.63
N PRO A 362 6.80 18.28 8.96
CA PRO A 362 7.12 17.14 9.83
C PRO A 362 6.21 15.92 9.68
N HIS A 363 4.91 16.09 9.48
CA HIS A 363 3.95 14.98 9.34
C HIS A 363 4.11 14.27 8.00
N LEU A 364 4.32 15.03 6.92
CA LEU A 364 4.62 14.53 5.58
C LEU A 364 5.96 13.74 5.57
N ILE A 365 7.00 14.28 6.20
CA ILE A 365 8.28 13.57 6.38
C ILE A 365 8.09 12.32 7.23
N ASN A 366 7.34 12.41 8.33
CA ASN A 366 7.18 11.27 9.22
C ASN A 366 6.50 10.09 8.52
N SER A 367 5.50 10.28 7.66
CA SER A 367 4.88 9.13 6.96
C SER A 367 5.89 8.32 6.12
N LEU A 368 6.97 8.95 5.65
CA LEU A 368 8.03 8.33 4.85
C LEU A 368 9.17 7.69 5.69
N LEU A 369 9.40 8.14 6.92
CA LEU A 369 10.63 7.88 7.69
C LEU A 369 11.00 6.40 7.95
N LYS A 370 10.11 5.42 7.76
CA LYS A 370 10.40 3.98 7.89
C LYS A 370 10.34 3.20 6.58
N LEU A 371 9.92 3.84 5.49
CA LEU A 371 10.01 3.25 4.15
C LEU A 371 11.49 3.22 3.70
N ALA A 372 11.81 2.44 2.68
CA ALA A 372 13.18 2.31 2.13
C ALA A 372 14.30 2.03 3.16
N ASN A 373 14.05 1.25 4.22
CA ASN A 373 15.00 1.05 5.33
C ASN A 373 15.42 2.36 6.03
N SER A 374 14.51 3.34 6.09
CA SER A 374 14.77 4.72 6.55
C SER A 374 15.82 5.49 5.72
N ARG A 375 16.05 5.12 4.46
CA ARG A 375 16.91 5.87 3.52
C ARG A 375 16.08 6.98 2.85
N LEU A 376 16.16 8.18 3.43
CA LEU A 376 15.43 9.36 2.97
C LEU A 376 16.39 10.53 2.76
N ALA A 377 16.45 11.04 1.53
CA ALA A 377 17.10 12.31 1.20
C ALA A 377 16.05 13.41 1.02
N VAL A 378 16.33 14.62 1.48
CA VAL A 378 15.52 15.82 1.25
C VAL A 378 16.41 16.85 0.56
N VAL A 379 15.96 17.42 -0.56
CA VAL A 379 16.76 18.31 -1.41
C VAL A 379 15.96 19.59 -1.64
N LEU A 380 16.49 20.74 -1.23
CA LEU A 380 15.79 22.02 -1.36
C LEU A 380 15.59 22.41 -2.84
N GLU A 381 14.34 22.71 -3.21
CA GLU A 381 13.96 23.21 -4.53
C GLU A 381 13.44 24.68 -4.39
N GLY A 382 12.14 24.93 -4.56
CA GLY A 382 11.47 26.23 -4.44
C GLY A 382 11.05 26.66 -3.02
N GLY A 383 10.07 27.56 -2.94
CA GLY A 383 9.65 28.25 -1.71
C GLY A 383 10.16 29.69 -1.61
N TYR A 384 9.23 30.65 -1.57
CA TYR A 384 9.53 32.09 -1.75
C TYR A 384 8.98 33.00 -0.64
N CYS A 385 8.08 32.52 0.23
CA CYS A 385 7.83 33.18 1.51
C CYS A 385 8.95 32.82 2.50
N LEU A 386 9.87 33.74 2.75
CA LEU A 386 11.11 33.47 3.49
C LEU A 386 10.89 32.89 4.89
N ASP A 387 9.88 33.35 5.64
CA ASP A 387 9.63 32.85 6.99
C ASP A 387 8.95 31.47 6.99
N SER A 388 8.05 31.20 6.05
CA SER A 388 7.42 29.87 5.88
C SER A 388 8.41 28.82 5.37
N LEU A 389 9.26 29.20 4.40
CA LEU A 389 10.39 28.41 3.92
C LEU A 389 11.34 28.06 5.08
N ALA A 390 11.79 29.07 5.83
CA ALA A 390 12.76 28.88 6.91
C ALA A 390 12.20 28.00 8.04
N GLU A 391 10.94 28.21 8.42
CA GLU A 391 10.27 27.39 9.43
C GLU A 391 10.02 25.97 8.93
N GLY A 392 9.48 25.81 7.71
CA GLY A 392 9.17 24.50 7.13
C GLY A 392 10.41 23.63 6.93
N ALA A 393 11.47 24.18 6.33
CA ALA A 393 12.73 23.48 6.11
C ALA A 393 13.42 23.07 7.41
N ALA A 394 13.45 23.96 8.42
CA ALA A 394 14.02 23.64 9.72
C ALA A 394 13.19 22.58 10.48
N LEU A 395 11.85 22.62 10.37
CA LEU A 395 10.99 21.61 10.98
C LEU A 395 11.08 20.25 10.25
N THR A 396 11.27 20.23 8.92
CA THR A 396 11.67 19.03 8.17
C THR A 396 12.98 18.45 8.69
N LEU A 397 14.04 19.26 8.85
CA LEU A 397 15.32 18.79 9.41
C LEU A 397 15.17 18.27 10.85
N ARG A 398 14.34 18.93 11.68
CA ARG A 398 13.99 18.49 13.03
C ARG A 398 13.29 17.12 13.02
N ALA A 399 12.42 16.84 12.05
CA ALA A 399 11.79 15.53 11.87
C ALA A 399 12.78 14.45 11.41
N LEU A 400 13.68 14.76 10.46
CA LEU A 400 14.76 13.83 10.04
C LEU A 400 15.65 13.40 11.21
N LEU A 401 15.92 14.32 12.14
CA LEU A 401 16.65 14.10 13.40
C LEU A 401 15.89 13.24 14.43
N GLY A 402 14.67 12.79 14.14
CA GLY A 402 13.89 11.89 15.00
C GLY A 402 13.13 12.56 16.15
N GLU A 403 12.87 13.86 16.06
CA GLU A 403 11.96 14.55 16.99
C GLU A 403 10.49 14.26 16.68
N PRO A 404 9.56 14.43 17.64
CA PRO A 404 8.14 14.20 17.38
C PRO A 404 7.59 15.28 16.45
N CYS A 405 6.59 14.92 15.65
CA CYS A 405 5.76 15.90 14.95
C CYS A 405 5.09 16.82 15.98
N PRO A 406 5.11 18.15 15.83
CA PRO A 406 4.41 19.03 16.74
C PRO A 406 2.90 18.75 16.70
N MET A 407 2.16 19.11 17.76
CA MET A 407 0.71 19.25 17.59
C MET A 407 0.42 20.47 16.71
N LEU A 408 -0.54 20.33 15.80
CA LEU A 408 -0.99 21.44 14.96
C LEU A 408 -1.71 22.49 15.82
N VAL A 409 -1.40 23.76 15.59
CA VAL A 409 -2.01 24.90 16.30
C VAL A 409 -3.44 25.15 15.82
N GLU A 410 -3.65 25.01 14.52
CA GLU A 410 -4.96 25.11 13.88
C GLU A 410 -5.53 23.68 13.67
N LYS A 411 -6.85 23.51 13.78
CA LYS A 411 -7.48 22.21 13.53
C LYS A 411 -7.24 21.81 12.07
N LEU A 412 -7.05 20.51 11.83
CA LEU A 412 -7.07 19.95 10.48
C LEU A 412 -8.45 20.09 9.84
N GLU A 413 -8.55 20.90 8.79
CA GLU A 413 -9.73 20.98 7.92
C GLU A 413 -9.82 19.76 7.00
N PRO A 414 -11.04 19.35 6.57
CA PRO A 414 -11.22 18.18 5.70
C PRO A 414 -10.80 18.47 4.25
N PRO A 415 -10.46 17.44 3.45
CA PRO A 415 -10.01 17.61 2.07
C PRO A 415 -11.06 18.31 1.20
N CYS A 416 -10.65 19.38 0.50
CA CYS A 416 -11.54 20.19 -0.31
C CYS A 416 -12.05 19.40 -1.54
N SER A 417 -13.20 19.81 -2.10
CA SER A 417 -13.80 19.11 -3.24
C SER A 417 -12.91 19.08 -4.50
N SER A 418 -12.01 20.05 -4.66
CA SER A 418 -11.05 20.07 -5.77
C SER A 418 -9.97 19.00 -5.62
N VAL A 419 -9.45 18.77 -4.41
CA VAL A 419 -8.44 17.72 -4.16
C VAL A 419 -9.07 16.34 -4.12
N GLN A 420 -10.35 16.23 -3.72
CA GLN A 420 -11.13 15.01 -3.94
C GLN A 420 -11.22 14.64 -5.43
N GLU A 421 -11.45 15.62 -6.32
CA GLU A 421 -11.43 15.39 -7.78
C GLU A 421 -10.04 14.97 -8.26
N SER A 422 -8.98 15.70 -7.91
CA SER A 422 -7.60 15.37 -8.31
C SER A 422 -7.14 13.99 -7.82
N ILE A 423 -7.44 13.62 -6.57
CA ILE A 423 -7.13 12.30 -6.01
C ILE A 423 -7.89 11.19 -6.76
N LEU A 424 -9.19 11.34 -6.97
CA LEU A 424 -9.99 10.30 -7.62
C LEU A 424 -9.67 10.17 -9.13
N ASN A 425 -9.28 11.26 -9.78
CA ASN A 425 -8.77 11.25 -11.15
C ASN A 425 -7.43 10.50 -11.26
N CYS A 426 -6.49 10.77 -10.34
CA CYS A 426 -5.19 10.09 -10.27
C CYS A 426 -5.36 8.60 -9.93
N ILE A 427 -6.21 8.26 -8.95
CA ILE A 427 -6.57 6.86 -8.65
C ILE A 427 -7.13 6.17 -9.90
N TYR A 428 -8.08 6.79 -10.62
CA TYR A 428 -8.63 6.22 -11.85
C TYR A 428 -7.55 5.92 -12.91
N ALA A 429 -6.60 6.83 -13.13
CA ALA A 429 -5.54 6.65 -14.12
C ALA A 429 -4.53 5.55 -13.71
N HIS A 430 -4.21 5.42 -12.42
CA HIS A 430 -3.19 4.49 -11.92
C HIS A 430 -3.72 3.12 -11.47
N ARG A 431 -5.02 2.98 -11.19
CA ARG A 431 -5.69 1.73 -10.75
C ARG A 431 -5.41 0.47 -11.59
N PRO A 432 -5.24 0.52 -12.93
CA PRO A 432 -4.87 -0.68 -13.70
C PRO A 432 -3.48 -1.23 -13.35
N TYR A 433 -2.58 -0.37 -12.87
CA TYR A 433 -1.17 -0.68 -12.63
C TYR A 433 -0.86 -0.96 -11.14
N TRP A 434 -1.64 -0.38 -10.22
CA TRP A 434 -1.41 -0.43 -8.77
C TRP A 434 -2.60 -1.05 -8.03
N LYS A 435 -2.39 -2.17 -7.33
CA LYS A 435 -3.47 -2.89 -6.62
C LYS A 435 -3.89 -2.21 -5.33
N CYS A 436 -2.97 -1.48 -4.68
CA CYS A 436 -3.32 -0.63 -3.55
C CYS A 436 -4.38 0.44 -3.90
N LEU A 437 -4.50 0.83 -5.17
CA LEU A 437 -5.48 1.81 -5.67
C LEU A 437 -6.81 1.18 -6.16
N GLN A 438 -7.04 -0.11 -5.85
CA GLN A 438 -8.24 -0.84 -6.28
C GLN A 438 -9.40 -0.79 -5.28
N LEU A 439 -9.34 0.09 -4.27
CA LEU A 439 -10.33 0.20 -3.18
C LEU A 439 -11.72 0.68 -3.61
N GLN A 440 -11.82 1.68 -4.49
CA GLN A 440 -13.12 2.17 -4.99
C GLN A 440 -13.84 1.09 -5.81
N ASP A 441 -15.16 1.10 -5.84
CA ASP A 441 -15.92 0.35 -6.85
C ASP A 441 -15.83 1.06 -8.22
N THR A 442 -16.13 0.32 -9.30
CA THR A 442 -16.28 0.89 -10.65
C THR A 442 -17.75 1.00 -11.06
N TYR A 443 -18.08 1.65 -12.18
CA TYR A 443 -19.43 1.79 -12.74
C TYR A 443 -19.45 1.84 -14.28
N THR A 444 -20.51 1.32 -14.90
CA THR A 444 -20.64 1.28 -16.37
C THR A 444 -21.26 2.56 -16.95
N MET A 445 -21.07 2.80 -18.27
CA MET A 445 -21.75 3.90 -18.96
C MET A 445 -23.29 3.77 -18.96
N GLU A 446 -23.85 2.57 -18.77
CA GLU A 446 -25.29 2.38 -18.62
C GLU A 446 -25.79 2.91 -17.27
N GLU A 447 -25.05 2.64 -16.19
CA GLU A 447 -25.35 3.18 -14.86
C GLU A 447 -25.22 4.71 -14.80
N LEU A 448 -24.25 5.27 -15.53
CA LEU A 448 -24.07 6.72 -15.62
C LEU A 448 -25.21 7.44 -16.36
N ASN A 449 -25.80 6.78 -17.35
CA ASN A 449 -26.91 7.30 -18.17
C ASN A 449 -28.30 6.94 -17.60
N ASN A 450 -28.36 6.34 -16.40
CA ASN A 450 -29.62 6.00 -15.74
C ASN A 450 -30.42 7.26 -15.40
N VAL A 451 -31.73 7.24 -15.72
CA VAL A 451 -32.68 8.34 -15.50
C VAL A 451 -32.78 8.73 -14.01
N ASN A 452 -32.50 7.78 -13.10
CA ASN A 452 -32.26 8.07 -11.69
C ASN A 452 -30.74 8.08 -11.41
N PRO A 453 -30.08 9.25 -11.34
CA PRO A 453 -28.63 9.32 -11.16
C PRO A 453 -28.21 8.84 -9.76
N GLN A 454 -27.23 7.94 -9.69
CA GLN A 454 -26.63 7.52 -8.42
C GLN A 454 -25.77 8.65 -7.83
N LEU A 455 -25.92 8.92 -6.53
CA LEU A 455 -25.31 10.07 -5.86
C LEU A 455 -23.79 9.94 -5.59
N ASN A 456 -23.20 8.77 -5.81
CA ASN A 456 -21.82 8.44 -5.45
C ASN A 456 -20.89 8.20 -6.66
N LEU A 457 -21.30 8.57 -7.87
CA LEU A 457 -20.46 8.42 -9.08
C LEU A 457 -19.47 9.59 -9.20
N HIS A 458 -18.18 9.28 -9.37
CA HIS A 458 -17.14 10.26 -9.69
C HIS A 458 -16.92 10.35 -11.20
N LYS A 459 -17.01 11.54 -11.78
CA LYS A 459 -16.85 11.76 -13.23
C LYS A 459 -15.45 12.26 -13.54
N ILE A 460 -14.78 11.62 -14.49
CA ILE A 460 -13.45 12.00 -14.95
C ILE A 460 -13.57 13.12 -15.99
N ASN A 461 -13.21 14.34 -15.59
CA ASN A 461 -13.11 15.49 -16.48
C ASN A 461 -11.64 15.68 -16.87
N ARG A 462 -11.33 15.76 -18.17
CA ARG A 462 -10.03 16.20 -18.68
C ARG A 462 -10.19 17.59 -19.26
N VAL A 463 -9.60 18.59 -18.61
CA VAL A 463 -9.75 20.00 -18.98
C VAL A 463 -8.35 20.62 -19.01
N PHE A 464 -7.92 21.02 -20.20
CA PHE A 464 -6.70 21.78 -20.41
C PHE A 464 -7.07 23.10 -21.08
N ILE A 465 -6.63 24.21 -20.48
CA ILE A 465 -6.78 25.56 -20.98
C ILE A 465 -5.39 25.99 -21.44
N GLU A 466 -5.22 26.13 -22.76
CA GLU A 466 -3.94 26.49 -23.35
C GLU A 466 -3.40 27.79 -22.75
N GLY A 467 -2.13 27.75 -22.32
CA GLY A 467 -1.40 28.92 -21.86
C GLY A 467 -1.15 29.95 -22.97
N PRO A 468 -0.61 31.14 -22.64
CA PRO A 468 -0.17 32.09 -23.64
C PRO A 468 0.91 31.47 -24.55
N PRO A 469 0.97 31.83 -25.84
CA PRO A 469 2.03 31.35 -26.73
C PRO A 469 3.40 31.82 -26.22
N LEU A 470 4.39 30.92 -26.29
CA LEU A 470 5.76 31.21 -25.85
C LEU A 470 6.31 32.46 -26.56
N PRO A 471 6.88 33.43 -25.82
CA PRO A 471 7.46 34.62 -26.42
C PRO A 471 8.82 34.31 -27.07
N GLU A 472 9.22 35.14 -28.04
CA GLU A 472 10.58 35.07 -28.63
C GLU A 472 11.68 35.39 -27.60
N ARG A 473 11.33 36.18 -26.57
CA ARG A 473 12.16 36.47 -25.39
C ARG A 473 11.30 36.54 -24.14
N PHE A 474 11.71 35.86 -23.09
CA PHE A 474 11.07 35.88 -21.78
C PHE A 474 11.41 37.17 -21.01
N PRO A 475 10.49 37.68 -20.18
CA PRO A 475 10.76 38.83 -19.32
C PRO A 475 11.82 38.48 -18.25
N THR A 476 12.77 39.39 -18.04
CA THR A 476 13.90 39.23 -17.10
C THR A 476 13.81 40.11 -15.86
N ARG A 477 12.86 41.06 -15.83
CA ARG A 477 12.67 42.07 -14.77
C ARG A 477 11.17 42.21 -14.48
N GLY A 478 10.82 42.39 -13.21
CA GLY A 478 9.42 42.53 -12.77
C GLY A 478 8.62 41.23 -12.85
N THR A 479 9.29 40.09 -12.83
CA THR A 479 8.67 38.75 -12.91
C THR A 479 8.18 38.21 -11.57
N ALA A 480 8.62 38.80 -10.45
CA ALA A 480 8.24 38.37 -9.11
C ALA A 480 6.74 38.58 -8.83
N THR A 481 5.98 37.50 -8.62
CA THR A 481 4.60 37.60 -8.14
C THR A 481 4.59 38.22 -6.74
N SER A 482 3.58 39.05 -6.46
CA SER A 482 3.37 39.67 -5.15
C SER A 482 1.91 39.53 -4.73
N LEU A 483 1.71 39.26 -3.44
CA LEU A 483 0.38 39.21 -2.85
C LEU A 483 -0.15 40.64 -2.62
N PRO A 484 -1.47 40.86 -2.61
CA PRO A 484 -2.04 42.12 -2.15
C PRO A 484 -1.58 42.42 -0.71
N PRO A 485 -1.21 43.66 -0.34
CA PRO A 485 -0.63 43.95 0.98
C PRO A 485 -1.50 43.52 2.17
N GLU A 486 -2.83 43.61 2.06
CA GLU A 486 -3.79 43.15 3.07
C GLU A 486 -3.71 41.62 3.30
N ILE A 487 -3.39 40.86 2.26
CA ILE A 487 -3.21 39.40 2.29
C ILE A 487 -1.82 39.03 2.83
N GLU A 488 -0.79 39.78 2.45
CA GLU A 488 0.59 39.63 2.98
C GLU A 488 0.64 39.89 4.49
N GLU A 489 0.00 40.95 4.98
CA GLU A 489 -0.12 41.26 6.42
C GLU A 489 -0.92 40.17 7.15
N LYS A 490 -2.08 39.76 6.61
CA LYS A 490 -2.90 38.66 7.16
C LYS A 490 -2.11 37.37 7.31
N TYR A 491 -1.34 36.97 6.29
CA TYR A 491 -0.52 35.76 6.35
C TYR A 491 0.66 35.91 7.29
N SER A 492 1.32 37.07 7.32
CA SER A 492 2.42 37.35 8.25
C SER A 492 1.96 37.25 9.72
N LEU A 493 0.80 37.82 10.06
CA LEU A 493 0.20 37.70 11.40
C LEU A 493 -0.17 36.24 11.75
N ARG A 494 -0.73 35.49 10.80
CA ARG A 494 -1.04 34.05 11.00
C ARG A 494 0.24 33.23 11.19
N LEU A 495 1.30 33.48 10.43
CA LEU A 495 2.59 32.81 10.54
C LEU A 495 3.29 33.12 11.87
N GLN A 496 3.28 34.38 12.31
CA GLN A 496 3.80 34.77 13.62
C GLN A 496 3.06 34.02 14.75
N ARG A 497 1.72 33.94 14.69
CA ARG A 497 0.92 33.14 15.64
C ARG A 497 1.31 31.66 15.59
N LEU A 498 1.29 31.05 14.42
CA LEU A 498 1.63 29.63 14.22
C LEU A 498 3.02 29.32 14.79
N LYS A 499 4.03 30.14 14.50
CA LYS A 499 5.40 29.98 14.99
C LYS A 499 5.53 30.17 16.50
N ALA A 500 4.76 31.07 17.11
CA ALA A 500 4.75 31.29 18.56
C ALA A 500 4.02 30.17 19.33
N GLU A 501 2.93 29.64 18.78
CA GLU A 501 2.10 28.62 19.45
C GLU A 501 2.55 27.17 19.19
N THR A 502 3.37 26.92 18.17
CA THR A 502 3.88 25.58 17.83
C THR A 502 4.85 25.06 18.90
N LYS A 503 4.40 24.09 19.71
CA LYS A 503 5.16 23.55 20.84
C LYS A 503 6.17 22.49 20.40
N LEU A 504 7.42 22.91 20.22
CA LEU A 504 8.53 22.04 19.79
C LEU A 504 9.19 21.21 20.91
N PHE A 505 8.63 21.20 22.13
CA PHE A 505 9.17 20.47 23.28
C PHE A 505 9.26 18.95 23.03
N SER A 506 10.37 18.36 23.48
CA SER A 506 10.68 16.94 23.33
C SER A 506 11.33 16.42 24.63
N PRO A 507 10.75 15.40 25.28
CA PRO A 507 11.33 14.78 26.48
C PRO A 507 12.72 14.20 26.25
N ARG A 508 13.59 14.27 27.26
CA ARG A 508 14.96 13.71 27.21
C ARG A 508 14.95 12.17 27.13
N VAL A 509 14.02 11.52 27.80
CA VAL A 509 13.81 10.08 27.70
C VAL A 509 12.89 9.83 26.51
N ARG A 510 13.40 9.17 25.46
CA ARG A 510 12.58 8.85 24.29
C ARG A 510 11.51 7.81 24.65
N VAL A 511 11.92 6.68 25.22
CA VAL A 511 11.02 5.57 25.57
C VAL A 511 11.23 5.18 27.03
N CYS A 512 10.13 5.05 27.78
CA CYS A 512 10.11 4.36 29.07
C CYS A 512 9.41 3.00 28.97
N TYR A 513 9.72 2.06 29.84
CA TYR A 513 9.07 0.74 29.83
C TYR A 513 8.81 0.21 31.23
N VAL A 514 7.87 -0.72 31.33
CA VAL A 514 7.56 -1.43 32.57
C VAL A 514 7.39 -2.93 32.29
N TYR A 515 7.92 -3.73 33.22
CA TYR A 515 7.89 -5.20 33.25
C TYR A 515 8.08 -5.64 34.70
N ASP A 516 7.40 -6.72 35.11
CA ASP A 516 7.54 -7.29 36.44
C ASP A 516 7.43 -8.82 36.42
N GLU A 517 8.32 -9.51 37.11
CA GLU A 517 8.27 -10.96 37.27
C GLU A 517 7.11 -11.42 38.17
N LEU A 518 6.56 -10.55 39.02
CA LEU A 518 5.36 -10.87 39.81
C LEU A 518 4.15 -11.15 38.90
N MET A 519 4.05 -10.52 37.71
CA MET A 519 3.00 -10.82 36.72
C MET A 519 3.11 -12.24 36.13
N LEU A 520 4.24 -12.93 36.31
CA LEU A 520 4.39 -14.35 35.95
C LEU A 520 3.63 -15.28 36.89
N GLN A 521 3.22 -14.82 38.09
CA GLN A 521 2.54 -15.64 39.09
C GLN A 521 1.07 -15.93 38.78
N HIS A 522 0.48 -15.34 37.74
CA HIS A 522 -0.84 -15.72 37.25
C HIS A 522 -0.69 -16.80 36.16
N SER A 523 -1.09 -18.04 36.42
CA SER A 523 -0.97 -19.13 35.46
C SER A 523 -2.10 -20.15 35.61
N ASN A 524 -2.52 -20.76 34.51
CA ASN A 524 -3.46 -21.87 34.54
C ASN A 524 -2.74 -23.12 35.08
N THR A 525 -3.12 -23.55 36.29
CA THR A 525 -2.54 -24.73 36.97
C THR A 525 -3.30 -26.03 36.68
N TYR A 526 -4.37 -25.95 35.88
CA TYR A 526 -5.28 -27.07 35.58
C TYR A 526 -5.11 -27.59 34.15
N GLU A 527 -4.64 -26.74 33.23
CA GLU A 527 -4.44 -27.07 31.82
C GLU A 527 -2.99 -26.79 31.39
N GLN A 528 -2.29 -27.83 30.93
CA GLN A 528 -0.94 -27.70 30.40
C GLN A 528 -0.96 -27.16 28.97
N GLY A 529 -0.27 -26.05 28.72
CA GLY A 529 -0.15 -25.45 27.38
C GLY A 529 -1.22 -24.40 27.03
N HIS A 530 -2.00 -23.95 28.03
CA HIS A 530 -2.95 -22.83 27.88
C HIS A 530 -2.28 -21.62 27.19
N PRO A 531 -2.91 -21.00 26.16
CA PRO A 531 -2.23 -20.03 25.28
C PRO A 531 -1.81 -18.75 26.00
N GLU A 532 -2.65 -18.21 26.89
CA GLU A 532 -2.26 -17.11 27.78
C GLU A 532 -1.42 -17.69 28.93
N GLN A 533 -0.09 -17.54 28.82
CA GLN A 533 0.91 -18.15 29.70
C GLN A 533 1.98 -17.15 30.15
N PRO A 534 2.63 -17.34 31.33
CA PRO A 534 3.69 -16.46 31.82
C PRO A 534 4.86 -16.24 30.86
N GLU A 535 5.17 -17.23 30.02
CA GLU A 535 6.28 -17.15 29.05
C GLU A 535 6.12 -15.98 28.06
N ARG A 536 4.89 -15.51 27.83
CA ARG A 536 4.59 -14.40 26.91
C ARG A 536 5.41 -13.14 27.23
N ILE A 537 5.32 -12.65 28.47
CA ILE A 537 6.07 -11.45 28.89
C ILE A 537 7.56 -11.74 29.11
N ARG A 538 7.91 -12.97 29.55
CA ARG A 538 9.31 -13.37 29.74
C ARG A 538 10.08 -13.33 28.43
N LYS A 539 9.53 -13.94 27.37
CA LYS A 539 10.18 -14.02 26.05
C LYS A 539 10.33 -12.65 25.39
N ILE A 540 9.34 -11.76 25.56
CA ILE A 540 9.43 -10.35 25.14
C ILE A 540 10.60 -9.66 25.87
N TYR A 541 10.67 -9.78 27.20
CA TYR A 541 11.72 -9.18 28.03
C TYR A 541 13.12 -9.71 27.66
N GLU A 542 13.27 -11.03 27.50
CA GLU A 542 14.51 -11.65 27.04
C GLU A 542 14.95 -11.14 25.66
N MET A 543 14.03 -11.03 24.70
CA MET A 543 14.34 -10.51 23.36
C MET A 543 14.72 -9.02 23.39
N HIS A 544 14.07 -8.21 24.22
CA HIS A 544 14.44 -6.80 24.40
C HIS A 544 15.85 -6.64 24.98
N ASN A 545 16.27 -7.54 25.86
CA ASN A 545 17.65 -7.62 26.35
C ASN A 545 18.62 -8.10 25.25
N GLU A 546 18.25 -9.14 24.48
CA GLU A 546 19.06 -9.67 23.37
C GLU A 546 19.28 -8.64 22.24
N TYR A 547 18.30 -7.78 22.01
CA TYR A 547 18.33 -6.64 21.07
C TYR A 547 18.92 -5.35 21.69
N LYS A 548 19.38 -5.40 22.96
CA LYS A 548 19.96 -4.27 23.71
C LYS A 548 19.06 -3.03 23.81
N LEU A 549 17.74 -3.22 23.81
CA LEU A 549 16.79 -2.10 23.84
C LEU A 549 16.77 -1.42 25.22
N PHE A 550 16.92 -2.19 26.30
CA PHE A 550 16.94 -1.65 27.67
C PHE A 550 18.08 -0.66 27.93
N GLU A 551 19.24 -0.79 27.26
CA GLU A 551 20.36 0.18 27.34
C GLU A 551 19.96 1.59 26.84
N ARG A 552 18.82 1.72 26.15
CA ARG A 552 18.32 2.94 25.50
C ARG A 552 16.96 3.42 26.04
N MET A 553 16.40 2.76 27.05
CA MET A 553 15.08 3.06 27.61
C MET A 553 15.14 3.25 29.12
N GLN A 554 14.19 4.01 29.68
CA GLN A 554 14.04 4.13 31.13
C GLN A 554 13.12 3.02 31.66
N GLN A 555 13.65 2.12 32.49
CA GLN A 555 12.78 1.21 33.26
C GLN A 555 12.03 1.98 34.34
N LEU A 556 10.73 1.71 34.47
CA LEU A 556 9.89 2.21 35.55
C LEU A 556 9.64 1.10 36.59
N SER A 557 9.51 1.49 37.85
CA SER A 557 9.06 0.58 38.91
C SER A 557 7.55 0.37 38.81
N SER A 558 7.15 -0.89 38.73
CA SER A 558 5.77 -1.35 38.78
C SER A 558 5.05 -0.90 40.07
N ARG A 559 3.72 -0.79 40.02
CA ARG A 559 2.87 -0.68 41.22
C ARG A 559 1.53 -1.38 41.00
N SER A 560 0.88 -1.81 42.07
CA SER A 560 -0.55 -2.12 42.01
C SER A 560 -1.36 -0.85 41.76
N ALA A 561 -2.39 -0.96 40.92
CA ALA A 561 -3.47 0.01 40.87
C ALA A 561 -4.31 -0.07 42.15
N THR A 562 -4.73 1.08 42.66
CA THR A 562 -5.66 1.18 43.78
C THR A 562 -7.07 0.81 43.35
N THR A 563 -7.94 0.47 44.31
CA THR A 563 -9.35 0.16 44.01
C THR A 563 -10.07 1.34 43.33
N ASP A 564 -9.66 2.58 43.62
CA ASP A 564 -10.27 3.81 43.07
C ASP A 564 -9.70 4.22 41.70
N GLU A 565 -8.63 3.56 41.24
CA GLU A 565 -8.17 3.61 39.84
C GLU A 565 -8.84 2.51 39.03
N ILE A 566 -8.90 1.27 39.53
CA ILE A 566 -9.57 0.17 38.82
C ILE A 566 -11.07 0.46 38.67
N CYS A 567 -11.70 1.08 39.68
CA CYS A 567 -13.08 1.53 39.60
C CYS A 567 -13.32 2.81 38.79
N LEU A 568 -12.37 3.21 37.93
CA LEU A 568 -12.66 4.09 36.79
C LEU A 568 -13.46 3.31 35.72
N ALA A 569 -13.00 2.12 35.37
CA ALA A 569 -13.59 1.28 34.33
C ALA A 569 -14.53 0.20 34.91
N HIS A 570 -14.32 -0.24 36.16
CA HIS A 570 -15.00 -1.42 36.71
C HIS A 570 -15.89 -1.13 37.91
N THR A 571 -16.99 -1.87 38.05
CA THR A 571 -17.85 -1.80 39.22
C THR A 571 -17.11 -2.23 40.49
N ARG A 572 -17.42 -1.59 41.62
CA ARG A 572 -16.86 -1.96 42.93
C ARG A 572 -17.22 -3.41 43.31
N ALA A 573 -18.29 -3.97 42.74
CA ALA A 573 -18.68 -5.37 42.90
C ALA A 573 -17.66 -6.31 42.25
N HIS A 574 -17.31 -6.09 40.98
CA HIS A 574 -16.33 -6.89 40.24
C HIS A 574 -14.94 -6.86 40.88
N VAL A 575 -14.42 -5.67 41.23
CA VAL A 575 -13.10 -5.57 41.88
C VAL A 575 -13.08 -6.26 43.25
N ASN A 576 -14.19 -6.25 43.99
CA ASN A 576 -14.33 -7.00 45.23
C ASN A 576 -14.51 -8.52 45.03
N LEU A 577 -15.11 -8.94 43.91
CA LEU A 577 -15.24 -10.35 43.52
C LEU A 577 -13.86 -10.94 43.21
N ILE A 578 -13.11 -10.34 42.28
CA ILE A 578 -11.77 -10.83 41.87
C ILE A 578 -10.83 -10.91 43.08
N ARG A 579 -10.86 -9.90 43.98
CA ARG A 579 -10.05 -9.92 45.21
C ARG A 579 -10.37 -11.12 46.12
N ARG A 580 -11.63 -11.53 46.21
CA ARG A 580 -12.10 -12.66 47.03
C ARG A 580 -12.07 -14.02 46.32
N ILE A 581 -11.63 -14.08 45.06
CA ILE A 581 -11.47 -15.36 44.35
C ILE A 581 -10.22 -16.08 44.85
N GLY A 582 -9.12 -15.37 45.09
CA GLY A 582 -7.83 -15.98 45.46
C GLY A 582 -7.82 -16.79 46.76
N ASP A 583 -8.75 -16.52 47.67
CA ASP A 583 -8.91 -17.23 48.95
C ASP A 583 -9.68 -18.57 48.84
N LYS A 584 -10.09 -18.98 47.63
CA LYS A 584 -10.96 -20.15 47.38
C LYS A 584 -10.20 -21.31 46.74
N GLY A 585 -10.56 -22.55 47.09
CA GLY A 585 -9.98 -23.76 46.48
C GLY A 585 -10.53 -24.09 45.07
N GLU A 586 -11.79 -23.74 44.80
CA GLU A 586 -12.55 -24.13 43.60
C GLU A 586 -12.33 -23.15 42.41
N LEU A 587 -11.09 -22.74 42.16
CA LEU A 587 -10.80 -21.69 41.16
C LEU A 587 -11.18 -22.09 39.73
N GLN A 588 -11.04 -23.37 39.38
CA GLN A 588 -11.42 -23.92 38.08
C GLN A 588 -12.93 -23.80 37.84
N ASP A 589 -13.75 -24.21 38.82
CA ASP A 589 -15.22 -24.15 38.75
C ASP A 589 -15.77 -22.71 38.83
N ILE A 590 -14.95 -21.75 39.27
CA ILE A 590 -15.26 -20.32 39.20
C ILE A 590 -14.88 -19.76 37.82
N GLY A 591 -13.73 -20.18 37.26
CA GLY A 591 -13.30 -19.80 35.89
C GLY A 591 -14.28 -20.27 34.83
N ALA A 592 -14.71 -21.53 34.89
CA ALA A 592 -15.63 -22.16 33.96
C ALA A 592 -17.06 -21.56 33.92
N LYS A 593 -17.36 -20.56 34.76
CA LYS A 593 -18.61 -19.78 34.71
C LYS A 593 -18.52 -18.56 33.79
N TYR A 594 -17.31 -18.19 33.35
CA TYR A 594 -17.04 -17.07 32.46
C TYR A 594 -16.47 -17.58 31.13
N ASN A 595 -16.68 -16.81 30.06
CA ASN A 595 -16.25 -17.19 28.72
C ASN A 595 -14.72 -17.04 28.58
N SER A 596 -14.02 -18.17 28.48
CA SER A 596 -12.56 -18.26 28.35
C SER A 596 -11.78 -17.54 29.47
N VAL A 597 -12.08 -17.81 30.74
CA VAL A 597 -11.33 -17.25 31.90
C VAL A 597 -10.80 -18.35 32.81
N TYR A 598 -9.57 -18.18 33.30
CA TYR A 598 -8.99 -19.02 34.35
C TYR A 598 -8.56 -18.14 35.55
N PHE A 599 -8.55 -18.74 36.75
CA PHE A 599 -8.12 -18.06 37.97
C PHE A 599 -6.96 -18.79 38.65
N HIS A 600 -6.14 -18.02 39.34
CA HIS A 600 -5.03 -18.47 40.19
C HIS A 600 -5.08 -17.64 41.51
N PRO A 601 -4.55 -18.09 42.66
CA PRO A 601 -4.56 -17.30 43.89
C PRO A 601 -3.91 -15.91 43.76
N LYS A 602 -3.06 -15.73 42.74
CA LYS A 602 -2.39 -14.47 42.42
C LYS A 602 -3.05 -13.63 41.31
N THR A 603 -4.21 -14.02 40.78
CA THR A 603 -4.88 -13.25 39.72
C THR A 603 -5.15 -11.79 40.11
N PHE A 604 -5.63 -11.52 41.34
CA PHE A 604 -5.88 -10.14 41.78
C PHE A 604 -4.57 -9.33 41.86
N ASP A 605 -3.53 -9.88 42.50
CA ASP A 605 -2.22 -9.24 42.62
C ASP A 605 -1.65 -8.88 41.24
N CYS A 606 -1.59 -9.86 40.32
CA CYS A 606 -1.08 -9.65 38.97
C CYS A 606 -1.92 -8.65 38.16
N ALA A 607 -3.25 -8.73 38.20
CA ALA A 607 -4.12 -7.82 37.45
C ALA A 607 -4.06 -6.37 37.98
N THR A 608 -3.96 -6.18 39.30
CA THR A 608 -3.72 -4.83 39.85
C THR A 608 -2.34 -4.31 39.45
N LEU A 609 -1.31 -5.17 39.42
CA LEU A 609 0.05 -4.81 39.04
C LEU A 609 0.18 -4.48 37.55
N ALA A 610 -0.51 -5.19 36.67
CA ALA A 610 -0.61 -4.88 35.25
C ALA A 610 -1.19 -3.47 35.03
N ALA A 611 -2.39 -3.20 35.56
CA ALA A 611 -3.05 -1.91 35.43
C ALA A 611 -2.19 -0.77 36.01
N GLY A 612 -1.68 -0.92 37.23
CA GLY A 612 -0.88 0.12 37.90
C GLY A 612 0.49 0.35 37.26
N SER A 613 1.03 -0.64 36.57
CA SER A 613 2.23 -0.52 35.73
C SER A 613 1.97 0.33 34.49
N VAL A 614 0.83 0.13 33.80
CA VAL A 614 0.42 1.02 32.70
C VAL A 614 0.28 2.45 33.22
N LEU A 615 -0.36 2.66 34.38
CA LEU A 615 -0.52 4.01 34.95
C LEU A 615 0.82 4.72 35.26
N GLN A 616 1.90 4.00 35.58
CA GLN A 616 3.24 4.60 35.70
C GLN A 616 3.78 5.13 34.37
N VAL A 617 3.56 4.40 33.27
CA VAL A 617 3.95 4.85 31.93
C VAL A 617 3.13 6.08 31.50
N ILE A 618 1.82 6.07 31.74
CA ILE A 618 0.94 7.23 31.52
C ILE A 618 1.46 8.46 32.27
N ASP A 619 1.80 8.29 33.55
CA ASP A 619 2.31 9.36 34.40
C ASP A 619 3.58 9.99 33.82
N LYS A 620 4.54 9.19 33.35
CA LYS A 620 5.82 9.67 32.78
C LYS A 620 5.65 10.33 31.41
N VAL A 621 4.75 9.81 30.58
CA VAL A 621 4.47 10.36 29.25
C VAL A 621 3.71 11.69 29.34
N LEU A 622 2.70 11.80 30.20
CA LEU A 622 1.89 13.01 30.33
C LEU A 622 2.58 14.13 31.11
N LYS A 623 3.44 13.80 32.09
CA LYS A 623 4.32 14.78 32.78
C LYS A 623 5.49 15.26 31.92
N GLY A 624 5.68 14.71 30.71
CA GLY A 624 6.76 15.08 29.79
C GLY A 624 8.15 14.62 30.26
N GLU A 625 8.22 13.65 31.17
CA GLU A 625 9.48 13.02 31.60
C GLU A 625 10.00 12.07 30.51
N ALA A 626 9.09 11.32 29.87
CA ALA A 626 9.32 10.48 28.70
C ALA A 626 8.42 10.89 27.53
N ARG A 627 8.80 10.57 26.29
CA ARG A 627 7.99 10.87 25.09
C ARG A 627 6.91 9.82 24.84
N CYS A 628 7.27 8.54 24.89
CA CYS A 628 6.40 7.39 24.69
C CYS A 628 6.80 6.22 25.62
N GLY A 629 6.04 5.12 25.59
CA GLY A 629 6.42 3.96 26.39
C GLY A 629 5.77 2.62 26.03
N VAL A 630 6.26 1.56 26.69
CA VAL A 630 5.90 0.15 26.43
C VAL A 630 5.55 -0.57 27.73
N CYS A 631 4.39 -1.21 27.77
CA CYS A 631 3.91 -1.97 28.92
C CYS A 631 3.96 -3.46 28.60
N ILE A 632 4.97 -4.16 29.12
CA ILE A 632 5.15 -5.61 29.00
C ILE A 632 4.41 -6.28 30.17
N VAL A 633 3.07 -6.23 30.10
CA VAL A 633 2.15 -6.57 31.21
C VAL A 633 1.29 -7.79 30.93
N ARG A 634 0.80 -8.46 31.97
CA ARG A 634 -0.28 -9.47 31.92
C ARG A 634 -0.92 -9.70 33.30
N PRO A 635 -2.17 -10.17 33.43
CA PRO A 635 -3.12 -10.56 32.36
C PRO A 635 -3.54 -9.40 31.45
N PRO A 636 -4.06 -9.70 30.24
CA PRO A 636 -4.66 -8.71 29.35
C PRO A 636 -5.91 -8.07 29.95
N GLY A 637 -6.47 -7.09 29.23
CA GLY A 637 -7.58 -6.26 29.66
C GLY A 637 -8.68 -5.98 28.63
N HIS A 638 -8.42 -5.97 27.32
CA HIS A 638 -9.34 -5.35 26.35
C HIS A 638 -10.73 -6.01 26.21
N HIS A 639 -10.88 -7.29 26.58
CA HIS A 639 -12.17 -7.99 26.67
C HIS A 639 -12.92 -7.79 28.00
N ALA A 640 -12.26 -7.32 29.07
CA ALA A 640 -12.88 -7.25 30.40
C ALA A 640 -13.97 -6.18 30.46
N GLU A 641 -15.19 -6.61 30.79
CA GLU A 641 -16.37 -5.77 30.90
C GLU A 641 -16.38 -4.95 32.20
N SER A 642 -17.34 -4.04 32.34
CA SER A 642 -17.45 -3.21 33.54
C SER A 642 -17.62 -4.02 34.83
N ASP A 643 -18.27 -5.19 34.76
CA ASP A 643 -18.66 -5.98 35.91
C ASP A 643 -18.28 -7.47 35.87
N GLU A 644 -17.66 -7.95 34.79
CA GLU A 644 -17.16 -9.33 34.68
C GLU A 644 -15.86 -9.50 33.87
N PRO A 645 -15.05 -10.54 34.20
CA PRO A 645 -13.88 -10.92 33.39
C PRO A 645 -14.31 -11.78 32.19
N HIS A 646 -13.59 -11.64 31.08
CA HIS A 646 -13.91 -12.30 29.80
C HIS A 646 -12.64 -12.47 28.96
N GLY A 647 -12.48 -13.56 28.20
CA GLY A 647 -11.39 -13.72 27.23
C GLY A 647 -9.99 -13.50 27.82
N PHE A 648 -9.65 -14.23 28.89
CA PHE A 648 -8.45 -14.08 29.74
C PHE A 648 -8.29 -12.73 30.44
N CYS A 649 -9.10 -11.72 30.12
CA CYS A 649 -8.97 -10.37 30.64
C CYS A 649 -9.66 -10.24 32.00
N ILE A 650 -8.97 -9.60 32.95
CA ILE A 650 -9.41 -9.50 34.36
C ILE A 650 -9.85 -8.08 34.72
N PHE A 651 -9.05 -7.09 34.33
CA PHE A 651 -9.38 -5.67 34.40
C PHE A 651 -8.87 -5.01 33.11
N ASN A 652 -9.62 -4.07 32.55
CA ASN A 652 -9.28 -3.42 31.30
C ASN A 652 -8.18 -2.36 31.51
N ASN A 653 -6.93 -2.83 31.43
CA ASN A 653 -5.72 -2.03 31.64
C ASN A 653 -5.72 -0.71 30.84
N VAL A 654 -6.07 -0.79 29.55
CA VAL A 654 -6.08 0.35 28.63
C VAL A 654 -7.25 1.31 28.92
N ALA A 655 -8.43 0.80 29.25
CA ALA A 655 -9.56 1.64 29.62
C ALA A 655 -9.35 2.38 30.96
N ILE A 656 -8.78 1.70 31.96
CA ILE A 656 -8.34 2.33 33.22
C ILE A 656 -7.33 3.45 32.93
N ALA A 657 -6.36 3.21 32.04
CA ALA A 657 -5.36 4.20 31.64
C ALA A 657 -5.94 5.42 30.92
N ALA A 658 -6.89 5.24 29.99
CA ALA A 658 -7.56 6.34 29.32
C ALA A 658 -8.39 7.20 30.29
N LEU A 659 -9.16 6.57 31.18
CA LEU A 659 -9.96 7.28 32.18
C LEU A 659 -9.11 7.99 33.23
N TYR A 660 -7.96 7.41 33.60
CA TYR A 660 -6.97 8.04 34.49
C TYR A 660 -6.32 9.28 33.82
N ALA A 661 -5.98 9.19 32.53
CA ALA A 661 -5.50 10.33 31.77
C ALA A 661 -6.53 11.48 31.68
N ILE A 662 -7.83 11.15 31.59
CA ILE A 662 -8.92 12.14 31.59
C ILE A 662 -9.14 12.75 32.99
N ARG A 663 -9.17 11.92 34.05
CA ARG A 663 -9.47 12.36 35.43
C ARG A 663 -8.29 13.06 36.09
N ASP A 664 -7.11 12.45 36.10
CA ASP A 664 -5.95 12.86 36.91
C ASP A 664 -5.01 13.79 36.13
N HIS A 665 -4.98 13.70 34.80
CA HIS A 665 -4.18 14.56 33.91
C HIS A 665 -5.03 15.53 33.07
N GLY A 666 -6.36 15.48 33.18
CA GLY A 666 -7.28 16.47 32.62
C GLY A 666 -7.51 16.40 31.10
N LEU A 667 -7.05 15.33 30.42
CA LEU A 667 -7.18 15.18 28.96
C LEU A 667 -8.65 15.20 28.51
N LYS A 668 -8.86 15.60 27.25
CA LYS A 668 -10.16 15.71 26.58
C LYS A 668 -10.30 14.79 25.38
N ARG A 669 -9.20 14.29 24.82
CA ARG A 669 -9.18 13.40 23.65
C ARG A 669 -8.08 12.36 23.80
N VAL A 670 -8.47 11.12 24.05
CA VAL A 670 -7.59 9.94 24.06
C VAL A 670 -8.00 9.04 22.90
N LEU A 671 -7.04 8.63 22.08
CA LEU A 671 -7.26 7.61 21.05
C LEU A 671 -6.83 6.26 21.61
N ILE A 672 -7.67 5.24 21.46
CA ILE A 672 -7.31 3.84 21.64
C ILE A 672 -7.35 3.18 20.27
N VAL A 673 -6.21 2.64 19.83
CA VAL A 673 -6.13 1.76 18.65
C VAL A 673 -5.97 0.33 19.14
N ASP A 674 -6.86 -0.55 18.73
CA ASP A 674 -6.84 -1.97 19.02
C ASP A 674 -6.54 -2.74 17.74
N TRP A 675 -5.40 -3.45 17.73
CA TRP A 675 -4.97 -4.29 16.61
C TRP A 675 -4.87 -5.77 16.99
N ASP A 676 -5.41 -6.13 18.16
CA ASP A 676 -5.66 -7.52 18.53
C ASP A 676 -6.60 -8.16 17.51
N VAL A 677 -6.41 -9.45 17.23
CA VAL A 677 -7.25 -10.14 16.23
C VAL A 677 -8.69 -10.36 16.72
N HIS A 678 -8.97 -10.13 18.00
CA HIS A 678 -10.30 -10.20 18.59
C HIS A 678 -10.86 -8.79 18.84
N HIS A 679 -12.17 -8.64 18.69
CA HIS A 679 -12.85 -7.39 19.06
C HIS A 679 -12.79 -7.19 20.58
N GLY A 680 -12.20 -6.07 21.04
CA GLY A 680 -12.10 -5.70 22.45
C GLY A 680 -13.43 -5.21 23.02
N ASN A 681 -14.42 -6.10 23.10
CA ASN A 681 -15.81 -5.82 23.52
C ASN A 681 -15.91 -4.95 24.79
N GLY A 682 -15.17 -5.30 25.85
CA GLY A 682 -15.19 -4.53 27.09
C GLY A 682 -14.67 -3.10 26.90
N THR A 683 -13.63 -2.92 26.09
CA THR A 683 -13.11 -1.58 25.75
C THR A 683 -14.17 -0.76 25.01
N GLN A 684 -14.84 -1.36 24.02
CA GLN A 684 -15.95 -0.71 23.32
C GLN A 684 -17.06 -0.32 24.31
N HIS A 685 -17.58 -1.26 25.13
CA HIS A 685 -18.71 -0.99 26.02
C HIS A 685 -18.39 0.05 27.12
N ILE A 686 -17.16 0.09 27.63
CA ILE A 686 -16.72 1.12 28.59
C ILE A 686 -16.71 2.53 27.96
N PHE A 687 -16.41 2.66 26.66
CA PHE A 687 -16.32 3.95 25.97
C PHE A 687 -17.47 4.30 25.03
N GLU A 688 -18.44 3.41 24.84
CA GLU A 688 -19.46 3.49 23.80
C GLU A 688 -20.29 4.79 23.82
N SER A 689 -20.41 5.43 25.00
CA SER A 689 -21.11 6.71 25.18
C SER A 689 -20.21 7.90 25.54
N ASN A 690 -18.88 7.79 25.39
CA ASN A 690 -17.90 8.76 25.87
C ASN A 690 -17.11 9.46 24.74
N PRO A 691 -17.49 10.67 24.29
CA PRO A 691 -16.82 11.38 23.19
C PRO A 691 -15.40 11.88 23.50
N ASN A 692 -14.91 11.71 24.74
CA ASN A 692 -13.52 12.04 25.08
C ASN A 692 -12.54 10.91 24.70
N VAL A 693 -13.06 9.73 24.36
CA VAL A 693 -12.27 8.56 23.95
C VAL A 693 -12.77 8.06 22.61
N LEU A 694 -11.85 7.99 21.64
CA LEU A 694 -12.09 7.37 20.35
C LEU A 694 -11.51 5.95 20.40
N TYR A 695 -12.35 4.93 20.20
CA TYR A 695 -11.92 3.53 20.05
C TYR A 695 -11.95 3.13 18.58
N ILE A 696 -10.82 2.67 18.05
CA ILE A 696 -10.70 2.10 16.72
C ILE A 696 -10.17 0.67 16.84
N SER A 697 -10.89 -0.32 16.34
CA SER A 697 -10.53 -1.75 16.42
C SER A 697 -10.42 -2.40 15.05
N VAL A 698 -9.34 -3.14 14.81
CA VAL A 698 -9.09 -3.89 13.57
C VAL A 698 -8.88 -5.36 13.90
N HIS A 699 -9.94 -6.15 13.76
CA HIS A 699 -10.04 -7.50 14.29
C HIS A 699 -10.66 -8.46 13.26
N ARG A 700 -10.54 -9.76 13.49
CA ARG A 700 -11.27 -10.79 12.75
C ARG A 700 -12.67 -10.95 13.31
N TYR A 701 -13.65 -11.04 12.42
CA TYR A 701 -15.08 -11.05 12.75
C TYR A 701 -15.78 -12.28 12.17
N ASP A 702 -15.40 -12.69 10.94
CA ASP A 702 -16.02 -13.81 10.21
C ASP A 702 -17.57 -13.78 10.27
N ASN A 703 -18.17 -12.61 9.99
CA ASN A 703 -19.61 -12.35 10.08
C ASN A 703 -20.22 -12.66 11.47
N GLY A 704 -19.55 -12.23 12.54
CA GLY A 704 -19.98 -12.41 13.93
C GLY A 704 -19.73 -13.80 14.53
N SER A 705 -19.00 -14.67 13.82
CA SER A 705 -18.71 -16.04 14.26
C SER A 705 -17.35 -16.22 14.94
N PHE A 706 -16.42 -15.28 14.77
CA PHE A 706 -15.14 -15.24 15.48
C PHE A 706 -15.29 -14.66 16.90
N PHE A 707 -14.39 -15.01 17.83
CA PHE A 707 -14.46 -14.58 19.24
C PHE A 707 -14.29 -13.04 19.36
N PRO A 708 -15.07 -12.33 20.19
CA PRO A 708 -16.00 -12.80 21.25
C PRO A 708 -17.36 -13.33 20.76
N LYS A 709 -17.66 -13.21 19.46
CA LYS A 709 -18.93 -13.52 18.77
C LYS A 709 -20.04 -12.51 19.01
N GLY A 710 -21.04 -12.57 18.14
CA GLY A 710 -22.14 -11.61 18.10
C GLY A 710 -21.84 -10.49 17.11
N LYS A 711 -22.67 -9.45 17.16
CA LYS A 711 -22.69 -8.35 16.17
C LYS A 711 -21.90 -7.11 16.60
N ASP A 712 -21.48 -7.04 17.86
CA ASP A 712 -21.06 -5.76 18.44
C ASP A 712 -19.69 -5.29 17.91
N GLY A 713 -18.93 -6.17 17.27
CA GLY A 713 -17.74 -5.85 16.47
C GLY A 713 -18.00 -5.43 15.02
N ASP A 714 -19.25 -5.34 14.54
CA ASP A 714 -19.51 -5.00 13.13
C ASP A 714 -19.31 -3.50 12.83
N TYR A 715 -19.17 -3.16 11.54
CA TYR A 715 -18.83 -1.81 11.07
C TYR A 715 -19.98 -0.79 11.23
N ASP A 716 -21.21 -1.23 11.50
CA ASP A 716 -22.35 -0.35 11.79
C ASP A 716 -22.50 0.02 13.28
N VAL A 717 -21.67 -0.57 14.15
CA VAL A 717 -21.63 -0.30 15.58
C VAL A 717 -20.74 0.92 15.86
N VAL A 718 -21.36 2.10 15.74
CA VAL A 718 -20.69 3.41 15.77
C VAL A 718 -20.71 4.12 17.13
N GLY A 719 -21.08 3.42 18.20
CA GLY A 719 -21.26 4.01 19.54
C GLY A 719 -22.71 4.41 19.83
N LYS A 720 -22.95 4.94 21.04
CA LYS A 720 -24.27 5.25 21.60
C LYS A 720 -24.31 6.66 22.21
N GLY A 721 -25.46 7.33 22.13
CA GLY A 721 -25.66 8.66 22.73
C GLY A 721 -24.57 9.66 22.31
N PRO A 722 -23.91 10.37 23.25
CA PRO A 722 -22.81 11.29 22.94
C PRO A 722 -21.57 10.64 22.30
N GLY A 723 -21.39 9.32 22.41
CA GLY A 723 -20.28 8.57 21.82
C GLY A 723 -20.49 8.13 20.37
N ILE A 724 -21.62 8.50 19.73
CA ILE A 724 -21.86 8.20 18.31
C ILE A 724 -20.79 8.84 17.43
N GLY A 725 -20.15 8.02 16.59
CA GLY A 725 -18.99 8.35 15.77
C GLY A 725 -17.64 8.02 16.41
N TYR A 726 -17.57 7.90 17.74
CA TYR A 726 -16.33 7.66 18.49
C TYR A 726 -15.99 6.17 18.69
N ASN A 727 -16.74 5.28 18.03
CA ASN A 727 -16.43 3.85 17.92
C ASN A 727 -16.28 3.46 16.45
N VAL A 728 -15.17 2.82 16.10
CA VAL A 728 -14.82 2.47 14.72
C VAL A 728 -14.30 1.03 14.65
N ASN A 729 -15.17 0.10 14.25
CA ASN A 729 -14.78 -1.28 13.98
C ASN A 729 -14.39 -1.46 12.50
N ILE A 730 -13.33 -2.24 12.25
CA ILE A 730 -12.91 -2.70 10.91
C ILE A 730 -12.91 -4.25 10.92
N PRO A 731 -14.07 -4.89 10.67
CA PRO A 731 -14.27 -6.32 10.91
C PRO A 731 -13.82 -7.19 9.73
N TRP A 732 -12.69 -7.90 9.87
CA TRP A 732 -12.23 -8.82 8.82
C TRP A 732 -13.11 -10.07 8.72
N ASN A 733 -13.83 -10.17 7.61
CA ASN A 733 -14.72 -11.28 7.27
C ASN A 733 -14.01 -12.48 6.59
N LYS A 734 -12.68 -12.59 6.75
CA LYS A 734 -11.86 -13.66 6.17
C LYS A 734 -10.54 -13.85 6.92
N LYS A 735 -10.21 -15.10 7.25
CA LYS A 735 -8.88 -15.51 7.76
C LYS A 735 -7.75 -15.17 6.78
N GLY A 736 -6.56 -14.92 7.31
CA GLY A 736 -5.33 -14.78 6.51
C GLY A 736 -5.00 -13.39 5.97
N MET A 737 -5.74 -12.35 6.37
CA MET A 737 -5.36 -10.94 6.14
C MET A 737 -3.93 -10.69 6.64
N GLY A 738 -3.13 -9.93 5.90
CA GLY A 738 -1.75 -9.60 6.26
C GLY A 738 -1.43 -8.12 6.12
N ASP A 739 -0.15 -7.82 5.91
CA ASP A 739 0.38 -6.46 5.93
C ASP A 739 -0.39 -5.48 5.04
N MET A 740 -0.73 -5.85 3.80
CA MET A 740 -1.39 -4.94 2.86
C MET A 740 -2.82 -4.60 3.32
N GLU A 741 -3.59 -5.57 3.81
CA GLU A 741 -4.95 -5.30 4.31
C GLU A 741 -4.95 -4.36 5.53
N TYR A 742 -4.00 -4.53 6.46
CA TYR A 742 -3.84 -3.61 7.59
C TYR A 742 -3.27 -2.24 7.17
N VAL A 743 -2.34 -2.19 6.20
CA VAL A 743 -1.85 -0.92 5.62
C VAL A 743 -3.01 -0.11 5.03
N LEU A 744 -3.90 -0.75 4.27
CA LEU A 744 -5.07 -0.07 3.70
C LEU A 744 -6.05 0.39 4.80
N ALA A 745 -6.29 -0.41 5.85
CA ALA A 745 -7.05 0.05 7.02
C ALA A 745 -6.41 1.29 7.68
N PHE A 746 -5.09 1.26 7.90
CA PHE A 746 -4.36 2.37 8.50
C PHE A 746 -4.44 3.65 7.66
N GLN A 747 -4.22 3.58 6.35
CA GLN A 747 -4.15 4.76 5.49
C GLN A 747 -5.54 5.29 5.07
N HIS A 748 -6.53 4.43 4.83
CA HIS A 748 -7.86 4.88 4.37
C HIS A 748 -8.87 5.12 5.50
N ILE A 749 -8.62 4.64 6.74
CA ILE A 749 -9.56 4.79 7.87
C ILE A 749 -8.86 5.28 9.15
N ILE A 750 -7.93 4.52 9.73
CA ILE A 750 -7.43 4.78 11.10
C ILE A 750 -6.71 6.13 11.18
N MET A 751 -5.72 6.37 10.32
CA MET A 751 -4.95 7.61 10.33
C MET A 751 -5.78 8.83 9.93
N PRO A 752 -6.62 8.81 8.87
CA PRO A 752 -7.54 9.92 8.57
C PRO A 752 -8.40 10.34 9.77
N ILE A 753 -9.08 9.38 10.42
CA ILE A 753 -9.93 9.63 11.59
C ILE A 753 -9.10 10.16 12.76
N ALA A 754 -7.96 9.52 13.06
CA ALA A 754 -7.09 9.91 14.16
C ALA A 754 -6.51 11.33 13.99
N TYR A 755 -6.28 11.78 12.75
CA TYR A 755 -5.86 13.14 12.44
C TYR A 755 -7.01 14.16 12.59
N GLU A 756 -8.24 13.82 12.21
CA GLU A 756 -9.42 14.70 12.41
C GLU A 756 -9.83 14.82 13.90
N PHE A 757 -9.56 13.77 14.69
CA PHE A 757 -9.78 13.74 16.13
C PHE A 757 -8.71 14.49 16.95
N ASP A 758 -7.48 14.65 16.45
CA ASP A 758 -6.36 15.32 17.15
C ASP A 758 -6.17 14.83 18.61
N PRO A 759 -5.78 13.57 18.84
CA PRO A 759 -5.65 13.02 20.19
C PRO A 759 -4.51 13.68 20.97
N GLN A 760 -4.71 13.85 22.27
CA GLN A 760 -3.70 14.33 23.22
C GLN A 760 -2.83 13.19 23.80
N LEU A 761 -3.26 11.95 23.60
CA LEU A 761 -2.60 10.70 23.98
C LEU A 761 -3.11 9.59 23.06
N VAL A 762 -2.21 8.72 22.60
CA VAL A 762 -2.55 7.49 21.88
C VAL A 762 -2.19 6.29 22.77
N LEU A 763 -3.15 5.43 23.03
CA LEU A 763 -2.96 4.11 23.62
C LEU A 763 -3.12 3.06 22.52
N VAL A 764 -2.29 2.02 22.58
CA VAL A 764 -2.43 0.85 21.70
C VAL A 764 -2.73 -0.38 22.55
N SER A 765 -3.90 -0.96 22.35
CA SER A 765 -4.23 -2.33 22.75
C SER A 765 -3.48 -3.26 21.79
N ALA A 766 -2.27 -3.66 22.21
CA ALA A 766 -1.30 -4.31 21.34
C ALA A 766 -1.38 -5.84 21.51
N GLY A 767 -2.43 -6.42 20.94
CA GLY A 767 -2.47 -7.84 20.64
C GLY A 767 -1.49 -8.19 19.52
N PHE A 768 -0.93 -9.40 19.57
CA PHE A 768 -0.03 -9.90 18.52
C PHE A 768 -0.45 -11.29 18.01
N ASP A 769 -1.75 -11.59 18.09
CA ASP A 769 -2.39 -12.80 17.56
C ASP A 769 -2.88 -12.62 16.11
N ALA A 770 -2.99 -11.39 15.62
CA ALA A 770 -3.07 -11.14 14.19
C ALA A 770 -1.74 -11.44 13.46
N ALA A 771 -0.67 -11.72 14.21
CA ALA A 771 0.66 -11.95 13.68
C ALA A 771 0.82 -13.29 12.97
N ILE A 772 1.72 -13.34 11.99
CA ILE A 772 2.09 -14.57 11.29
C ILE A 772 2.59 -15.64 12.29
N GLY A 773 1.99 -16.83 12.20
CA GLY A 773 2.32 -17.97 13.03
C GLY A 773 1.59 -18.04 14.38
N ASP A 774 0.68 -17.12 14.71
CA ASP A 774 -0.17 -17.27 15.91
C ASP A 774 -1.20 -18.41 15.78
N PRO A 775 -1.42 -19.23 16.82
CA PRO A 775 -2.36 -20.34 16.76
C PRO A 775 -3.85 -19.97 16.77
N LEU A 776 -4.23 -18.77 17.24
CA LEU A 776 -5.66 -18.40 17.42
C LEU A 776 -6.18 -17.47 16.31
N GLY A 777 -5.45 -16.39 16.01
CA GLY A 777 -5.95 -15.35 15.09
C GLY A 777 -6.07 -15.79 13.64
N GLY A 778 -5.09 -16.54 13.13
CA GLY A 778 -5.08 -17.02 11.75
C GLY A 778 -4.91 -15.93 10.68
N CYS A 779 -4.42 -14.75 11.07
CA CYS A 779 -3.94 -13.69 10.16
C CYS A 779 -2.44 -13.88 9.86
N LYS A 780 -1.85 -12.94 9.12
CA LYS A 780 -0.49 -13.02 8.57
C LYS A 780 0.31 -11.71 8.72
N VAL A 781 -0.01 -10.88 9.72
CA VAL A 781 0.67 -9.60 9.94
C VAL A 781 2.13 -9.86 10.36
N THR A 782 3.09 -9.21 9.72
CA THR A 782 4.53 -9.39 10.02
C THR A 782 4.95 -8.53 11.21
N PRO A 783 6.02 -8.90 11.94
CA PRO A 783 6.63 -8.03 12.96
C PRO A 783 6.97 -6.64 12.44
N GLU A 784 7.44 -6.54 11.18
CA GLU A 784 7.75 -5.29 10.49
C GLU A 784 6.53 -4.37 10.40
N ALA A 785 5.36 -4.92 10.07
CA ALA A 785 4.13 -4.17 9.94
C ALA A 785 3.69 -3.51 11.27
N TYR A 786 3.76 -4.23 12.40
CA TYR A 786 3.50 -3.63 13.72
C TYR A 786 4.48 -2.49 14.05
N GLY A 787 5.76 -2.61 13.65
CA GLY A 787 6.73 -1.52 13.75
C GLY A 787 6.35 -0.29 12.91
N LEU A 788 5.79 -0.49 11.72
CA LEU A 788 5.30 0.56 10.82
C LEU A 788 4.00 1.21 11.33
N PHE A 789 3.06 0.44 11.87
CA PHE A 789 1.83 0.94 12.49
C PHE A 789 2.15 1.83 13.71
N THR A 790 3.06 1.35 14.57
CA THR A 790 3.60 2.14 15.70
C THR A 790 4.20 3.47 15.22
N HIS A 791 4.91 3.45 14.08
CA HIS A 791 5.56 4.63 13.52
C HIS A 791 4.58 5.70 13.01
N TRP A 792 3.46 5.29 12.41
CA TRP A 792 2.44 6.24 11.96
C TRP A 792 1.72 6.91 13.13
N LEU A 793 1.43 6.16 14.20
CA LEU A 793 0.81 6.70 15.41
C LEU A 793 1.73 7.71 16.13
N LEU A 794 3.06 7.63 15.99
CA LEU A 794 4.01 8.62 16.53
C LEU A 794 3.89 10.02 15.91
N ALA A 795 3.18 10.19 14.79
CA ALA A 795 2.89 11.51 14.23
C ALA A 795 1.82 12.28 15.02
N LEU A 796 1.05 11.58 15.85
CA LEU A 796 -0.07 12.12 16.63
C LEU A 796 0.40 12.53 18.03
N ALA A 797 -0.39 13.36 18.74
CA ALA A 797 -0.22 13.66 20.16
C ALA A 797 1.16 14.21 20.61
N ASN A 798 1.98 14.76 19.70
CA ASN A 798 3.42 15.06 19.92
C ASN A 798 4.25 13.80 20.28
N GLY A 799 3.96 12.67 19.65
CA GLY A 799 4.64 11.39 19.86
C GLY A 799 4.25 10.66 21.16
N ARG A 800 3.21 11.12 21.87
CA ARG A 800 2.71 10.49 23.12
C ARG A 800 1.89 9.24 22.82
N VAL A 801 2.61 8.17 22.50
CA VAL A 801 2.09 6.82 22.24
C VAL A 801 2.47 5.88 23.39
N VAL A 802 1.55 5.05 23.87
CA VAL A 802 1.83 3.98 24.83
C VAL A 802 1.31 2.65 24.30
N VAL A 803 2.22 1.67 24.16
CA VAL A 803 1.93 0.34 23.61
C VAL A 803 1.77 -0.66 24.75
N CYS A 804 0.58 -1.24 24.92
CA CYS A 804 0.24 -2.16 26.02
C CYS A 804 -0.03 -3.57 25.49
N LEU A 805 0.67 -4.58 25.99
CA LEU A 805 0.44 -5.97 25.56
C LEU A 805 -0.96 -6.45 25.93
N GLU A 806 -1.72 -6.93 24.93
CA GLU A 806 -3.03 -7.57 25.10
C GLU A 806 -2.92 -9.07 24.74
N GLY A 807 -3.50 -9.54 23.63
CA GLY A 807 -3.41 -10.92 23.15
C GLY A 807 -2.11 -11.27 22.41
N GLY A 808 -2.16 -12.29 21.55
CA GLY A 808 -0.97 -12.92 20.93
C GLY A 808 -0.32 -13.99 21.79
N TYR A 809 -0.16 -15.19 21.22
CA TYR A 809 0.06 -16.44 21.96
C TYR A 809 1.21 -17.28 21.41
N ASN A 810 1.64 -17.07 20.16
CA ASN A 810 2.95 -17.54 19.70
C ASN A 810 4.06 -16.67 20.32
N VAL A 811 4.76 -17.22 21.32
CA VAL A 811 5.81 -16.52 22.10
C VAL A 811 6.94 -15.94 21.25
N ASN A 812 7.21 -16.47 20.05
CA ASN A 812 8.20 -15.90 19.14
C ASN A 812 7.60 -14.72 18.35
N SER A 813 6.40 -14.89 17.76
CA SER A 813 5.72 -13.85 16.98
C SER A 813 5.51 -12.58 17.81
N ILE A 814 5.00 -12.72 19.05
CA ILE A 814 4.76 -11.57 19.94
C ILE A 814 6.06 -10.89 20.37
N SER A 815 7.13 -11.66 20.55
CA SER A 815 8.43 -11.13 20.95
C SER A 815 9.04 -10.30 19.82
N TYR A 816 9.03 -10.79 18.58
CA TYR A 816 9.51 -10.02 17.43
C TYR A 816 8.63 -8.80 17.17
N ALA A 817 7.30 -8.92 17.21
CA ALA A 817 6.38 -7.82 16.95
C ALA A 817 6.51 -6.69 17.99
N MET A 818 6.47 -7.00 19.30
CA MET A 818 6.69 -6.01 20.36
C MET A 818 8.11 -5.40 20.27
N THR A 819 9.11 -6.20 19.90
CA THR A 819 10.48 -5.68 19.66
C THR A 819 10.52 -4.69 18.50
N MET A 820 9.79 -4.92 17.40
CA MET A 820 9.68 -3.95 16.29
C MET A 820 8.91 -2.68 16.70
N CYS A 821 7.84 -2.80 17.50
CA CYS A 821 7.16 -1.64 18.11
C CYS A 821 8.15 -0.80 18.92
N THR A 822 8.88 -1.41 19.85
CA THR A 822 9.85 -0.72 20.72
C THR A 822 10.99 -0.08 19.92
N LYS A 823 11.51 -0.76 18.89
CA LYS A 823 12.51 -0.19 17.96
C LYS A 823 11.97 1.04 17.22
N SER A 824 10.69 1.00 16.82
CA SER A 824 10.00 2.12 16.18
C SER A 824 9.92 3.34 17.11
N LEU A 825 9.46 3.15 18.35
CA LEU A 825 9.44 4.19 19.40
C LEU A 825 10.85 4.76 19.68
N LEU A 826 11.87 3.91 19.72
CA LEU A 826 13.28 4.27 19.86
C LEU A 826 13.87 5.01 18.64
N GLY A 827 13.16 5.02 17.51
CA GLY A 827 13.56 5.71 16.28
C GLY A 827 14.36 4.87 15.29
N ASP A 828 14.62 3.59 15.57
CA ASP A 828 15.41 2.72 14.69
C ASP A 828 14.72 2.49 13.34
N PRO A 829 15.48 2.16 12.28
CA PRO A 829 14.91 1.65 11.03
C PRO A 829 14.13 0.37 11.28
N ILE A 830 12.99 0.24 10.60
CA ILE A 830 12.22 -1.00 10.51
C ILE A 830 12.50 -1.62 9.13
N PRO A 831 12.69 -2.95 8.99
CA PRO A 831 12.83 -3.59 7.69
C PRO A 831 11.57 -3.41 6.82
N PRO A 832 11.67 -3.46 5.49
CA PRO A 832 10.50 -3.42 4.62
C PRO A 832 9.60 -4.65 4.85
N VAL A 833 8.30 -4.41 5.01
CA VAL A 833 7.23 -5.43 4.95
C VAL A 833 7.34 -6.27 3.66
N GLN A 834 7.10 -7.58 3.74
CA GLN A 834 7.37 -8.50 2.63
C GLN A 834 6.10 -9.17 2.08
N PHE A 835 5.69 -8.71 0.90
CA PHE A 835 4.54 -9.23 0.16
C PHE A 835 4.78 -10.60 -0.52
N ASN A 836 6.04 -11.02 -0.69
CA ASN A 836 6.40 -12.27 -1.38
C ASN A 836 6.19 -13.50 -0.46
N GLY A 837 4.92 -13.84 -0.22
CA GLY A 837 4.47 -14.77 0.83
C GLY A 837 3.78 -16.08 0.41
N SER A 838 3.57 -16.36 -0.88
CA SER A 838 3.30 -17.72 -1.38
C SER A 838 3.60 -17.86 -2.88
N VAL A 839 3.76 -19.10 -3.36
CA VAL A 839 3.84 -19.44 -4.79
C VAL A 839 2.46 -19.40 -5.47
N SER A 840 1.37 -19.29 -4.69
CA SER A 840 -0.02 -19.43 -5.14
C SER A 840 -0.80 -18.13 -5.27
N ARG A 841 -0.23 -16.97 -4.92
CA ARG A 841 -0.91 -15.66 -5.05
C ARG A 841 0.08 -14.59 -5.54
N PRO A 842 -0.30 -13.69 -6.46
CA PRO A 842 0.49 -12.50 -6.76
C PRO A 842 0.72 -11.67 -5.48
N PRO A 843 1.96 -11.28 -5.14
CA PRO A 843 2.33 -10.74 -3.82
C PRO A 843 1.44 -9.63 -3.25
N THR A 844 0.98 -8.69 -4.09
CA THR A 844 0.44 -7.39 -3.64
C THR A 844 -1.08 -7.23 -3.74
N VAL A 845 -1.82 -8.29 -4.06
CA VAL A 845 -3.29 -8.19 -4.20
C VAL A 845 -3.95 -8.30 -2.82
N ALA A 846 -4.64 -7.26 -2.36
CA ALA A 846 -5.49 -7.34 -1.16
C ALA A 846 -6.70 -8.29 -1.38
N TYR A 847 -7.23 -8.92 -0.33
CA TYR A 847 -8.47 -9.71 -0.48
C TYR A 847 -9.68 -8.83 -0.83
N ILE A 848 -10.54 -9.29 -1.75
CA ILE A 848 -11.80 -8.59 -2.11
C ILE A 848 -12.65 -8.33 -0.86
N SER A 849 -12.74 -9.31 0.05
CA SER A 849 -13.43 -9.18 1.34
C SER A 849 -12.81 -8.14 2.29
N CYS A 850 -11.55 -7.73 2.09
CA CYS A 850 -10.97 -6.56 2.77
C CYS A 850 -11.47 -5.26 2.11
N LEU A 851 -11.44 -5.16 0.78
CA LEU A 851 -11.96 -3.99 0.05
C LEU A 851 -13.43 -3.74 0.39
N GLU A 852 -14.28 -4.77 0.33
CA GLU A 852 -15.68 -4.72 0.77
C GLU A 852 -15.83 -4.22 2.21
N THR A 853 -14.98 -4.69 3.12
CA THR A 853 -15.01 -4.29 4.54
C THR A 853 -14.66 -2.81 4.68
N LEU A 854 -13.57 -2.35 4.04
CA LEU A 854 -13.13 -0.97 4.08
C LEU A 854 -14.16 -0.02 3.44
N GLN A 855 -14.75 -0.40 2.29
CA GLN A 855 -15.84 0.32 1.65
C GLN A 855 -17.05 0.48 2.59
N LYS A 856 -17.50 -0.63 3.22
CA LYS A 856 -18.61 -0.62 4.19
C LYS A 856 -18.30 0.29 5.38
N CYS A 857 -17.12 0.17 5.96
CA CYS A 857 -16.66 1.04 7.06
C CYS A 857 -16.67 2.53 6.65
N ILE A 858 -16.07 2.89 5.51
CA ILE A 858 -16.07 4.26 4.97
C ILE A 858 -17.51 4.76 4.76
N SER A 859 -18.40 3.93 4.20
CA SER A 859 -19.79 4.30 3.89
C SER A 859 -20.62 4.70 5.12
N ILE A 860 -20.28 4.14 6.28
CA ILE A 860 -20.88 4.46 7.58
C ILE A 860 -20.13 5.62 8.25
N GLN A 861 -18.80 5.54 8.34
CA GLN A 861 -17.99 6.44 9.15
C GLN A 861 -17.86 7.86 8.55
N GLN A 862 -18.02 8.03 7.23
CA GLN A 862 -18.09 9.35 6.56
C GLN A 862 -19.22 10.26 7.08
N ARG A 863 -20.18 9.71 7.83
CA ARG A 863 -21.27 10.47 8.48
C ARG A 863 -20.78 11.27 9.70
N TYR A 864 -19.64 10.89 10.26
CA TYR A 864 -19.06 11.44 11.49
C TYR A 864 -17.69 12.08 11.23
N TRP A 865 -16.91 11.50 10.32
CA TRP A 865 -15.53 11.89 10.00
C TRP A 865 -15.44 12.44 8.57
N LYS A 866 -15.22 13.75 8.45
CA LYS A 866 -15.20 14.48 7.18
C LYS A 866 -13.96 14.19 6.33
N CYS A 867 -12.94 13.53 6.87
CA CYS A 867 -11.78 13.07 6.10
C CYS A 867 -12.10 11.91 5.13
N LEU A 868 -13.21 11.18 5.32
CA LEU A 868 -13.51 9.93 4.60
C LEU A 868 -14.27 10.12 3.27
N THR A 869 -13.92 11.15 2.49
CA THR A 869 -14.67 11.59 1.29
C THR A 869 -14.42 10.79 0.01
N PHE A 870 -13.63 9.72 0.07
CA PHE A 870 -13.08 9.02 -1.11
C PHE A 870 -13.84 7.75 -1.51
N GLY A 871 -14.93 7.41 -0.81
CA GLY A 871 -15.82 6.28 -1.11
C GLY A 871 -16.78 6.50 -2.29
N LYS A 872 -16.26 7.00 -3.43
CA LYS A 872 -17.03 7.20 -4.67
C LYS A 872 -16.73 6.07 -5.67
N ARG A 873 -17.70 5.75 -6.54
CA ARG A 873 -17.50 4.82 -7.66
C ARG A 873 -16.75 5.56 -8.78
N LEU A 874 -15.75 4.92 -9.38
CA LEU A 874 -15.01 5.42 -10.55
C LEU A 874 -15.60 4.83 -11.84
N PRO A 875 -15.39 5.39 -13.04
CA PRO A 875 -15.79 4.71 -14.27
C PRO A 875 -15.04 3.38 -14.43
N ASP A 876 -15.70 2.36 -14.98
CA ASP A 876 -15.00 1.21 -15.53
C ASP A 876 -14.04 1.66 -16.64
N SER A 877 -12.76 1.26 -16.53
CA SER A 877 -11.75 1.51 -17.56
C SER A 877 -11.96 0.68 -18.84
N CYS A 878 -13.00 -0.14 -18.89
CA CYS A 878 -13.38 -1.00 -20.01
C CYS A 878 -14.11 -0.22 -21.12
N SER A 879 -13.48 0.84 -21.63
CA SER A 879 -13.91 1.54 -22.86
C SER A 879 -12.71 1.81 -23.77
N ASN A 880 -12.36 0.82 -24.58
CA ASN A 880 -11.42 0.90 -25.72
C ASN A 880 -9.97 1.33 -25.40
N GLU A 881 -9.23 0.51 -24.63
CA GLU A 881 -7.91 0.00 -25.06
C GLU A 881 -7.46 -1.19 -24.17
N ASN A 882 -6.69 -2.13 -24.74
CA ASN A 882 -6.45 -3.46 -24.16
C ASN A 882 -5.41 -3.44 -23.02
N ASN A 883 -5.68 -4.14 -21.91
CA ASN A 883 -4.69 -4.36 -20.83
C ASN A 883 -4.71 -5.77 -20.17
N ASN A 884 -5.48 -6.73 -20.68
CA ASN A 884 -5.48 -8.12 -20.18
C ASN A 884 -4.63 -9.10 -21.01
N GLU A 885 -4.34 -8.80 -22.29
CA GLU A 885 -3.54 -9.69 -23.15
C GLU A 885 -2.03 -9.57 -22.88
N ASP A 886 -1.52 -8.38 -22.52
CA ASP A 886 -0.09 -8.15 -22.30
C ASP A 886 0.44 -8.85 -21.04
N PHE A 887 -0.37 -9.01 -19.99
CA PHE A 887 0.06 -9.74 -18.79
C PHE A 887 0.26 -11.25 -19.08
N LEU A 888 -0.63 -11.86 -19.87
CA LEU A 888 -0.43 -13.22 -20.38
C LEU A 888 0.76 -13.29 -21.35
N THR A 889 0.87 -12.32 -22.27
CA THR A 889 1.91 -12.32 -23.31
C THR A 889 3.31 -12.17 -22.71
N ALA A 890 3.51 -11.27 -21.74
CA ALA A 890 4.76 -11.14 -20.99
C ALA A 890 5.08 -12.40 -20.17
N THR A 891 4.07 -13.09 -19.62
CA THR A 891 4.25 -14.36 -18.91
C THR A 891 4.67 -15.48 -19.86
N LEU A 892 4.06 -15.57 -21.05
CA LEU A 892 4.36 -16.58 -22.07
C LEU A 892 5.71 -16.35 -22.76
N GLN A 893 6.11 -15.10 -23.02
CA GLN A 893 7.44 -14.78 -23.58
C GLN A 893 8.59 -15.23 -22.66
N ASN A 894 8.38 -15.23 -21.33
CA ASN A 894 9.33 -15.75 -20.35
C ASN A 894 9.40 -17.29 -20.28
N LEU A 895 8.53 -18.01 -20.99
CA LEU A 895 8.49 -19.49 -21.05
C LEU A 895 8.99 -20.06 -22.39
N ASN A 896 9.74 -19.29 -23.18
CA ASN A 896 10.24 -19.75 -24.49
C ASN A 896 11.38 -20.78 -24.38
N ILE A 897 11.04 -22.06 -24.53
CA ILE A 897 12.00 -23.17 -24.72
C ILE A 897 12.60 -23.06 -26.12
N THR A 898 13.92 -22.83 -26.20
CA THR A 898 14.65 -22.67 -27.47
C THR A 898 14.51 -23.89 -28.40
N ARG A 899 14.02 -23.66 -29.62
CA ARG A 899 14.22 -24.53 -30.79
C ARG A 899 14.82 -23.70 -31.91
N ASP A 900 16.13 -23.51 -31.85
CA ASP A 900 16.88 -22.80 -32.89
C ASP A 900 17.02 -23.66 -34.17
N ASP A 901 17.01 -22.97 -35.31
CA ASP A 901 17.57 -23.33 -36.62
C ASP A 901 17.21 -24.69 -37.29
N VAL A 902 16.34 -24.61 -38.30
CA VAL A 902 16.67 -25.11 -39.66
C VAL A 902 16.28 -24.04 -40.68
N GLN A 903 17.22 -23.63 -41.53
CA GLN A 903 17.00 -22.63 -42.59
C GLN A 903 17.69 -23.11 -43.87
N GLY A 904 17.00 -23.14 -45.02
CA GLY A 904 17.64 -23.50 -46.30
C GLY A 904 16.71 -23.90 -47.44
N ALA A 905 16.50 -22.94 -48.37
CA ALA A 905 16.29 -23.02 -49.83
C ALA A 905 15.73 -24.29 -50.55
N ALA A 906 15.04 -24.04 -51.67
CA ALA A 906 14.33 -25.04 -52.45
C ALA A 906 15.17 -25.79 -53.52
N GLY A 907 14.76 -27.03 -53.81
CA GLY A 907 14.80 -27.64 -55.15
C GLY A 907 15.97 -28.60 -55.47
N GLY A 908 15.64 -29.76 -56.06
CA GLY A 908 16.60 -30.61 -56.77
C GLY A 908 16.60 -32.10 -56.41
N SER A 909 15.85 -32.89 -57.16
CA SER A 909 16.12 -34.27 -57.61
C SER A 909 17.18 -35.16 -56.90
N GLY A 910 16.79 -36.41 -56.59
CA GLY A 910 17.45 -37.58 -57.21
C GLY A 910 18.08 -38.66 -56.32
N ASP A 911 17.31 -39.73 -56.08
CA ASP A 911 17.72 -41.16 -56.17
C ASP A 911 18.76 -41.75 -55.17
N GLY A 912 18.80 -43.10 -55.08
CA GLY A 912 19.85 -43.90 -54.42
C GLY A 912 19.51 -44.47 -53.03
N GLY A 913 19.24 -45.77 -52.93
CA GLY A 913 18.90 -46.47 -51.68
C GLY A 913 20.04 -47.20 -50.96
N ASP A 914 19.68 -47.77 -49.80
CA ASP A 914 20.24 -48.96 -49.10
C ASP A 914 21.73 -48.91 -48.62
N ASP A 915 22.20 -49.49 -47.50
CA ASP A 915 21.65 -50.49 -46.55
C ASP A 915 22.46 -50.49 -45.19
N VAL A 916 22.13 -51.42 -44.28
CA VAL A 916 22.93 -52.00 -43.15
C VAL A 916 23.07 -51.22 -41.81
N LEU A 917 22.13 -51.47 -40.87
CA LEU A 917 22.31 -52.27 -39.62
C LEU A 917 23.72 -52.28 -38.93
N LEU A 918 23.98 -52.28 -37.60
CA LEU A 918 23.34 -52.42 -36.27
C LEU A 918 24.40 -51.91 -35.22
N ALA A 919 24.23 -51.68 -33.90
CA ALA A 919 23.14 -51.49 -32.94
C ALA A 919 23.77 -51.11 -31.54
N ALA A 920 22.99 -51.24 -30.43
CA ALA A 920 23.39 -51.12 -29.01
C ALA A 920 23.77 -49.70 -28.49
N SER A 921 23.43 -49.28 -27.26
CA SER A 921 22.40 -49.75 -26.30
C SER A 921 22.07 -48.64 -25.26
N CYS A 922 21.04 -48.85 -24.43
CA CYS A 922 20.69 -48.08 -23.21
C CYS A 922 20.49 -46.55 -23.39
N SER A 923 19.26 -46.07 -23.65
CA SER A 923 18.17 -45.81 -22.68
C SER A 923 18.17 -44.39 -22.06
N LYS A 924 17.32 -43.50 -22.60
CA LYS A 924 16.98 -42.19 -21.98
C LYS A 924 15.83 -42.36 -20.97
N PRO A 925 15.71 -41.51 -19.93
CA PRO A 925 14.55 -41.53 -19.04
C PRO A 925 13.26 -41.17 -19.80
N LYS A 926 12.20 -41.97 -19.64
CA LYS A 926 10.86 -41.58 -20.06
C LYS A 926 10.25 -40.70 -18.98
N VAL A 927 10.01 -39.42 -19.29
CA VAL A 927 9.11 -38.59 -18.48
C VAL A 927 7.70 -39.13 -18.67
N LYS A 928 7.08 -39.63 -17.59
CA LYS A 928 5.62 -39.87 -17.58
C LYS A 928 4.94 -38.49 -17.65
N VAL A 929 4.26 -38.20 -18.74
CA VAL A 929 3.22 -37.16 -18.75
C VAL A 929 2.08 -37.70 -17.88
N LYS A 930 1.69 -36.98 -16.83
CA LYS A 930 0.52 -37.36 -16.03
C LYS A 930 -0.74 -37.19 -16.89
N THR A 931 -1.61 -38.19 -16.84
CA THR A 931 -2.96 -38.10 -17.42
C THR A 931 -3.79 -37.04 -16.69
N LEU A 932 -4.84 -36.52 -17.35
CA LEU A 932 -5.79 -35.60 -16.70
C LEU A 932 -6.42 -36.24 -15.44
N THR A 933 -6.65 -37.56 -15.45
CA THR A 933 -7.12 -38.32 -14.29
C THR A 933 -6.11 -38.30 -13.15
N GLU A 934 -4.84 -38.65 -13.40
CA GLU A 934 -3.77 -38.56 -12.39
C GLU A 934 -3.68 -37.13 -11.81
N PHE A 935 -3.73 -36.09 -12.67
CA PHE A 935 -3.69 -34.69 -12.23
C PHE A 935 -4.90 -34.28 -11.39
N LEU A 936 -6.12 -34.70 -11.75
CA LEU A 936 -7.32 -34.39 -10.98
C LEU A 936 -7.35 -35.13 -9.63
N THR A 937 -6.83 -36.35 -9.56
CA THR A 937 -6.66 -37.07 -8.28
C THR A 937 -5.59 -36.42 -7.40
N ASP A 938 -4.45 -35.99 -7.97
CA ASP A 938 -3.40 -35.27 -7.21
C ASP A 938 -3.91 -33.96 -6.57
N HIS A 939 -4.97 -33.35 -7.12
CA HIS A 939 -5.51 -32.06 -6.70
C HIS A 939 -6.98 -32.14 -6.24
N GLU A 940 -7.50 -33.32 -5.95
CA GLU A 940 -8.91 -33.53 -5.60
C GLU A 940 -9.32 -32.66 -4.39
N GLN A 941 -8.43 -32.55 -3.40
CA GLN A 941 -8.64 -31.74 -2.20
C GLN A 941 -8.73 -30.23 -2.51
N ALA A 942 -8.05 -29.74 -3.56
CA ALA A 942 -8.15 -28.35 -4.00
C ALA A 942 -9.44 -28.07 -4.79
N LEU A 943 -10.00 -29.07 -5.49
CA LEU A 943 -11.37 -28.96 -6.04
C LEU A 943 -12.41 -28.94 -4.90
N GLN A 944 -12.28 -29.84 -3.91
CA GLN A 944 -13.20 -29.91 -2.76
C GLN A 944 -13.17 -28.63 -1.90
N ASN A 945 -12.04 -27.92 -1.85
CA ASN A 945 -11.91 -26.62 -1.17
C ASN A 945 -12.40 -25.41 -2.01
N ASN A 946 -12.87 -25.61 -3.26
CA ASN A 946 -13.12 -24.54 -4.24
C ASN A 946 -11.88 -23.65 -4.53
N GLU A 947 -10.67 -24.20 -4.41
CA GLU A 947 -9.41 -23.50 -4.72
C GLU A 947 -9.04 -23.60 -6.21
N MET A 948 -9.69 -24.50 -6.97
CA MET A 948 -9.67 -24.55 -8.43
C MET A 948 -11.04 -24.92 -9.00
N PHE A 949 -11.39 -24.38 -10.17
CA PHE A 949 -12.58 -24.74 -10.93
C PHE A 949 -12.21 -25.59 -12.15
N ALA A 950 -12.76 -26.80 -12.24
CA ALA A 950 -12.62 -27.66 -13.42
C ALA A 950 -13.98 -27.79 -14.14
N VAL A 951 -14.08 -27.22 -15.34
CA VAL A 951 -15.31 -27.32 -16.16
C VAL A 951 -15.29 -28.67 -16.89
N VAL A 952 -15.96 -29.67 -16.33
CA VAL A 952 -16.10 -31.00 -16.93
C VAL A 952 -17.18 -30.97 -18.02
N PRO A 953 -16.84 -31.20 -19.31
CA PRO A 953 -17.84 -31.20 -20.38
C PRO A 953 -18.81 -32.38 -20.25
N LEU A 954 -20.09 -32.15 -20.50
CA LEU A 954 -21.09 -33.22 -20.51
C LEU A 954 -20.80 -34.19 -21.66
N LYS A 955 -20.70 -35.49 -21.35
CA LYS A 955 -20.50 -36.54 -22.37
C LYS A 955 -21.74 -36.81 -23.22
N SER A 956 -22.90 -36.32 -22.82
CA SER A 956 -24.13 -36.31 -23.61
C SER A 956 -25.04 -35.15 -23.21
N CYS A 957 -25.89 -34.70 -24.14
CA CYS A 957 -27.05 -33.84 -23.88
C CYS A 957 -28.15 -34.17 -24.92
N PRO A 958 -29.44 -33.89 -24.65
CA PRO A 958 -30.52 -34.23 -25.58
C PRO A 958 -30.35 -33.57 -26.95
N HIS A 959 -29.71 -32.40 -27.01
CA HIS A 959 -29.46 -31.63 -28.23
C HIS A 959 -28.48 -32.30 -29.21
N LEU A 960 -27.67 -33.28 -28.78
CA LEU A 960 -26.87 -34.11 -29.69
C LEU A 960 -27.72 -34.98 -30.64
N SER A 961 -29.03 -35.12 -30.39
CA SER A 961 -29.96 -35.74 -31.34
C SER A 961 -30.16 -34.90 -32.61
N GLN A 962 -30.00 -33.58 -32.52
CA GLN A 962 -30.20 -32.64 -33.63
C GLN A 962 -28.99 -32.54 -34.58
N LEU A 963 -27.84 -33.11 -34.21
CA LEU A 963 -26.67 -33.20 -35.09
C LEU A 963 -26.70 -34.48 -35.92
N GLN A 964 -26.56 -34.31 -37.23
CA GLN A 964 -26.28 -35.37 -38.21
C GLN A 964 -24.82 -35.26 -38.65
N PRO A 965 -23.88 -36.06 -38.09
CA PRO A 965 -22.46 -36.00 -38.47
C PRO A 965 -22.20 -36.36 -39.94
N GLU A 966 -23.13 -37.13 -40.56
CA GLU A 966 -23.16 -37.43 -41.99
C GLU A 966 -23.27 -36.17 -42.88
N GLU A 967 -23.88 -35.10 -42.33
CA GLU A 967 -24.13 -33.81 -43.01
C GLU A 967 -23.07 -32.75 -42.66
N ALA A 968 -21.98 -33.15 -42.00
CA ALA A 968 -20.87 -32.25 -41.68
C ALA A 968 -20.24 -31.65 -42.97
N PRO A 969 -19.80 -30.38 -42.94
CA PRO A 969 -19.17 -29.77 -44.10
C PRO A 969 -17.85 -30.46 -44.45
N LYS A 970 -17.48 -30.51 -45.74
CA LYS A 970 -16.22 -31.15 -46.18
C LYS A 970 -14.95 -30.44 -45.68
N TYR A 971 -15.08 -29.22 -45.18
CA TYR A 971 -14.01 -28.33 -44.74
C TYR A 971 -14.60 -27.24 -43.83
N ILE A 972 -13.86 -26.80 -42.81
CA ILE A 972 -14.22 -25.69 -41.93
C ILE A 972 -13.09 -24.68 -41.98
N ASN A 973 -13.40 -23.43 -42.35
CA ASN A 973 -12.43 -22.33 -42.27
C ASN A 973 -12.56 -21.61 -40.92
N THR A 974 -11.58 -21.79 -40.04
CA THR A 974 -11.55 -21.17 -38.71
C THR A 974 -11.07 -19.71 -38.68
N THR A 975 -10.78 -19.08 -39.83
CA THR A 975 -10.45 -17.63 -39.93
C THR A 975 -11.61 -16.78 -40.44
N LEU A 976 -12.81 -17.36 -40.58
CA LEU A 976 -14.02 -16.59 -40.91
C LEU A 976 -14.36 -15.57 -39.81
N THR A 977 -14.81 -14.39 -40.23
CA THR A 977 -15.34 -13.34 -39.36
C THR A 977 -16.78 -13.60 -38.97
N CYS A 978 -17.27 -12.92 -37.93
CA CYS A 978 -18.70 -12.88 -37.60
C CYS A 978 -19.48 -12.26 -38.77
N CYS A 979 -20.48 -12.96 -39.31
CA CYS A 979 -21.20 -12.47 -40.49
C CYS A 979 -22.17 -11.30 -40.24
N GLU A 980 -22.35 -10.86 -38.98
CA GLU A 980 -23.20 -9.71 -38.62
C GLU A 980 -22.35 -8.45 -38.29
N CYS A 981 -21.21 -8.59 -37.58
CA CYS A 981 -20.38 -7.46 -37.12
C CYS A 981 -18.91 -7.48 -37.60
N LEU A 982 -18.53 -8.42 -38.47
CA LEU A 982 -17.18 -8.59 -39.05
C LEU A 982 -16.03 -8.83 -38.05
N SER A 983 -16.31 -8.98 -36.75
CA SER A 983 -15.30 -9.29 -35.74
C SER A 983 -14.50 -10.56 -36.07
N THR A 984 -13.21 -10.55 -35.75
CA THR A 984 -12.30 -11.71 -35.75
C THR A 984 -12.17 -12.36 -34.36
N ALA A 985 -12.58 -11.67 -33.29
CA ALA A 985 -12.44 -12.12 -31.91
C ALA A 985 -13.55 -13.11 -31.51
N GLU A 986 -13.16 -14.18 -30.80
CA GLU A 986 -14.00 -15.30 -30.36
C GLU A 986 -15.14 -15.67 -31.32
N ASN A 987 -14.81 -16.07 -32.54
CA ASN A 987 -15.81 -16.58 -33.47
C ASN A 987 -16.15 -18.05 -33.19
N TRP A 988 -17.44 -18.34 -33.28
CA TRP A 988 -18.04 -19.65 -33.13
C TRP A 988 -18.77 -20.02 -34.42
N MET A 989 -18.85 -21.31 -34.74
CA MET A 989 -19.63 -21.84 -35.84
C MET A 989 -20.85 -22.60 -35.32
N CYS A 990 -22.04 -22.23 -35.76
CA CYS A 990 -23.26 -22.98 -35.47
C CYS A 990 -23.15 -24.37 -36.11
N LEU A 991 -23.23 -25.45 -35.33
CA LEU A 991 -23.07 -26.81 -35.86
C LEU A 991 -24.25 -27.27 -36.74
N THR A 992 -25.43 -26.67 -36.58
CA THR A 992 -26.63 -26.95 -37.39
C THR A 992 -26.61 -26.28 -38.77
N CYS A 993 -26.24 -25.00 -38.87
CA CYS A 993 -26.36 -24.22 -40.11
C CYS A 993 -25.08 -23.49 -40.56
N GLN A 994 -23.95 -23.76 -39.92
CA GLN A 994 -22.59 -23.35 -40.33
C GLN A 994 -22.34 -21.83 -40.39
N LYS A 995 -23.29 -20.98 -39.96
CA LYS A 995 -23.06 -19.54 -39.71
C LYS A 995 -21.90 -19.36 -38.73
N THR A 996 -20.98 -18.45 -39.06
CA THR A 996 -19.90 -17.99 -38.17
C THR A 996 -20.33 -16.68 -37.50
N LEU A 997 -20.35 -16.67 -36.17
CA LEU A 997 -20.83 -15.55 -35.36
C LEU A 997 -19.95 -15.40 -34.12
N CYS A 998 -19.78 -14.18 -33.62
CA CYS A 998 -18.99 -13.96 -32.41
C CYS A 998 -19.70 -14.48 -31.15
N GLY A 999 -18.90 -14.84 -30.14
CA GLY A 999 -19.34 -15.45 -28.89
C GLY A 999 -20.12 -14.51 -27.95
N ARG A 1000 -20.54 -15.09 -26.81
CA ARG A 1000 -21.26 -14.38 -25.73
C ARG A 1000 -20.47 -13.15 -25.24
N TYR A 1001 -19.14 -13.26 -25.12
CA TYR A 1001 -18.29 -12.20 -24.57
C TYR A 1001 -17.81 -11.15 -25.59
N VAL A 1002 -18.42 -11.08 -26.78
CA VAL A 1002 -18.02 -10.13 -27.85
C VAL A 1002 -19.18 -9.22 -28.27
N ASN A 1003 -20.22 -9.77 -28.90
CA ASN A 1003 -21.47 -9.04 -29.24
C ASN A 1003 -22.69 -9.99 -29.25
N GLU A 1004 -22.61 -11.11 -28.51
CA GLU A 1004 -23.67 -12.12 -28.34
C GLU A 1004 -24.32 -12.72 -29.61
N HIS A 1005 -23.85 -12.42 -30.83
CA HIS A 1005 -24.52 -12.85 -32.06
C HIS A 1005 -24.80 -14.35 -32.15
N MET A 1006 -23.90 -15.23 -31.66
CA MET A 1006 -24.18 -16.67 -31.62
C MET A 1006 -25.28 -17.06 -30.60
N LEU A 1007 -25.39 -16.34 -29.48
CA LEU A 1007 -26.48 -16.51 -28.50
C LEU A 1007 -27.82 -16.06 -29.10
N TYR A 1008 -27.87 -14.87 -29.70
CA TYR A 1008 -29.07 -14.39 -30.41
C TYR A 1008 -29.47 -15.31 -31.57
N HIS A 1009 -28.50 -15.86 -32.29
CA HIS A 1009 -28.76 -16.85 -33.34
C HIS A 1009 -29.40 -18.12 -32.78
N ASN A 1010 -28.87 -18.69 -31.67
CA ASN A 1010 -29.52 -19.81 -30.98
C ASN A 1010 -30.95 -19.45 -30.55
N LEU A 1011 -31.18 -18.28 -29.96
CA LEU A 1011 -32.52 -17.85 -29.52
C LEU A 1011 -33.51 -17.70 -30.69
N ASN A 1012 -33.05 -17.20 -31.84
CA ASN A 1012 -33.87 -16.95 -33.02
C ASN A 1012 -34.11 -18.21 -33.90
N THR A 1013 -33.21 -19.20 -33.85
CA THR A 1013 -33.27 -20.40 -34.72
C THR A 1013 -33.50 -21.71 -33.97
N SER A 1014 -33.41 -21.70 -32.64
CA SER A 1014 -33.32 -22.90 -31.79
C SER A 1014 -32.15 -23.83 -32.12
N HIS A 1015 -31.10 -23.36 -32.82
CA HIS A 1015 -29.90 -24.16 -33.10
C HIS A 1015 -28.98 -24.24 -31.87
N PRO A 1016 -28.90 -25.40 -31.18
CA PRO A 1016 -28.51 -25.43 -29.78
C PRO A 1016 -27.00 -25.55 -29.53
N LEU A 1017 -26.21 -25.85 -30.56
CA LEU A 1017 -24.82 -26.28 -30.45
C LEU A 1017 -23.89 -25.45 -31.35
N ALA A 1018 -22.82 -24.90 -30.79
CA ALA A 1018 -21.81 -24.12 -31.49
C ALA A 1018 -20.38 -24.56 -31.15
N LEU A 1019 -19.50 -24.57 -32.15
CA LEU A 1019 -18.07 -24.90 -32.05
C LEU A 1019 -17.24 -23.61 -32.04
N SER A 1020 -16.42 -23.41 -31.02
CA SER A 1020 -15.47 -22.30 -30.92
C SER A 1020 -14.28 -22.50 -31.89
N TYR A 1021 -13.86 -21.43 -32.59
CA TYR A 1021 -12.62 -21.44 -33.37
C TYR A 1021 -11.37 -21.14 -32.52
N SER A 1022 -11.52 -20.65 -31.29
CA SER A 1022 -10.41 -20.32 -30.37
C SER A 1022 -9.74 -21.57 -29.80
N ASP A 1023 -10.53 -22.51 -29.30
CA ASP A 1023 -10.09 -23.68 -28.51
C ASP A 1023 -10.70 -25.03 -28.98
N LEU A 1024 -11.57 -25.01 -30.00
CA LEU A 1024 -12.31 -26.17 -30.52
C LEU A 1024 -13.25 -26.83 -29.48
N SER A 1025 -13.63 -26.10 -28.43
CA SER A 1025 -14.70 -26.49 -27.53
C SER A 1025 -16.08 -26.36 -28.20
N VAL A 1026 -17.05 -27.14 -27.72
CA VAL A 1026 -18.44 -27.08 -28.21
C VAL A 1026 -19.34 -26.72 -27.05
N TRP A 1027 -20.11 -25.64 -27.17
CA TRP A 1027 -21.08 -25.18 -26.19
C TRP A 1027 -22.50 -25.57 -26.58
N CYS A 1028 -23.32 -25.94 -25.60
CA CYS A 1028 -24.75 -26.19 -25.78
C CYS A 1028 -25.57 -25.13 -25.05
N TYR A 1029 -26.16 -24.20 -25.79
CA TYR A 1029 -26.87 -23.05 -25.22
C TYR A 1029 -28.04 -23.44 -24.30
N PRO A 1030 -28.95 -24.37 -24.66
CA PRO A 1030 -30.06 -24.74 -23.77
C PRO A 1030 -29.68 -25.70 -22.63
N CYS A 1031 -28.40 -26.09 -22.52
CA CYS A 1031 -27.87 -26.84 -21.37
C CYS A 1031 -26.85 -26.04 -20.55
N GLU A 1032 -26.52 -24.81 -20.97
CA GLU A 1032 -25.46 -23.95 -20.43
C GLU A 1032 -24.17 -24.68 -20.04
N ALA A 1033 -23.72 -25.58 -20.91
CA ALA A 1033 -22.58 -26.45 -20.66
C ALA A 1033 -21.78 -26.75 -21.95
N TYR A 1034 -20.48 -26.99 -21.77
CA TYR A 1034 -19.64 -27.59 -22.81
C TYR A 1034 -19.98 -29.08 -23.01
N ILE A 1035 -19.90 -29.55 -24.25
CA ILE A 1035 -20.21 -30.93 -24.63
C ILE A 1035 -18.99 -31.60 -25.27
N ASP A 1036 -18.74 -32.86 -24.92
CA ASP A 1036 -17.67 -33.66 -25.49
C ASP A 1036 -18.13 -35.09 -25.80
N ASN A 1037 -18.35 -35.40 -27.08
CA ASN A 1037 -19.03 -36.62 -27.51
C ASN A 1037 -18.53 -37.07 -28.89
N LYS A 1038 -18.49 -38.39 -29.15
CA LYS A 1038 -18.00 -38.95 -30.42
C LYS A 1038 -18.68 -38.40 -31.69
N LYS A 1039 -19.95 -37.96 -31.62
CA LYS A 1039 -20.61 -37.22 -32.73
C LYS A 1039 -19.91 -35.92 -33.14
N LEU A 1040 -19.26 -35.24 -32.19
CA LEU A 1040 -18.60 -33.95 -32.41
C LEU A 1040 -17.22 -34.08 -33.07
N HIS A 1041 -16.65 -35.30 -33.10
CA HIS A 1041 -15.30 -35.55 -33.63
C HIS A 1041 -15.13 -35.08 -35.08
N VAL A 1042 -16.15 -35.26 -35.93
CA VAL A 1042 -16.08 -34.86 -37.35
C VAL A 1042 -15.83 -33.36 -37.48
N TYR A 1043 -16.66 -32.53 -36.84
CA TYR A 1043 -16.53 -31.07 -36.85
C TYR A 1043 -15.24 -30.59 -36.14
N LYS A 1044 -14.92 -31.16 -34.96
CA LYS A 1044 -13.69 -30.84 -34.23
C LYS A 1044 -12.43 -31.14 -35.06
N ASN A 1045 -12.36 -32.30 -35.72
CA ASN A 1045 -11.22 -32.71 -36.55
C ASN A 1045 -11.08 -31.83 -37.81
N LEU A 1046 -12.18 -31.47 -38.48
CA LEU A 1046 -12.15 -30.57 -39.63
C LEU A 1046 -11.60 -29.17 -39.27
N ALA A 1047 -11.99 -28.62 -38.13
CA ALA A 1047 -11.45 -27.37 -37.62
C ALA A 1047 -9.98 -27.51 -37.13
N HIS A 1048 -9.61 -28.65 -36.56
CA HIS A 1048 -8.24 -28.97 -36.15
C HIS A 1048 -7.28 -29.03 -37.34
N ARG A 1049 -7.63 -29.76 -38.40
CA ARG A 1049 -6.87 -29.80 -39.66
C ARG A 1049 -6.63 -28.41 -40.23
N HIS A 1050 -7.63 -27.53 -40.18
CA HIS A 1050 -7.47 -26.17 -40.65
C HIS A 1050 -6.52 -25.34 -39.78
N LYS A 1051 -6.60 -25.50 -38.45
CA LYS A 1051 -5.84 -24.70 -37.48
C LYS A 1051 -4.39 -25.18 -37.27
N PHE A 1052 -4.14 -26.47 -37.44
CA PHE A 1052 -2.85 -27.12 -37.09
C PHE A 1052 -2.23 -27.94 -38.23
N GLY A 1053 -2.93 -28.15 -39.35
CA GLY A 1053 -2.42 -28.90 -40.51
C GLY A 1053 -2.52 -30.42 -40.41
N GLU A 1054 -2.97 -30.96 -39.28
CA GLU A 1054 -3.03 -32.40 -39.00
C GLU A 1054 -4.37 -32.83 -38.38
N ASP A 1055 -4.65 -34.14 -38.42
CA ASP A 1055 -5.84 -34.74 -37.81
C ASP A 1055 -5.79 -34.66 -36.27
N MET A 1056 -6.94 -34.41 -35.65
CA MET A 1056 -7.09 -34.43 -34.19
C MET A 1056 -6.79 -35.84 -33.65
N LEU A 1057 -5.95 -35.93 -32.62
CA LEU A 1057 -5.67 -37.17 -31.89
C LEU A 1057 -6.97 -37.78 -31.34
N TYR A 1058 -7.24 -39.03 -31.74
CA TYR A 1058 -8.49 -39.72 -31.46
C TYR A 1058 -8.65 -40.01 -29.96
N SER A 1059 -9.61 -39.33 -29.31
CA SER A 1059 -9.76 -39.26 -27.85
C SER A 1059 -11.01 -39.98 -27.30
N TYR A 1060 -11.70 -40.77 -28.13
CA TYR A 1060 -12.83 -41.60 -27.73
C TYR A 1060 -12.43 -43.06 -27.93
N ASP A 1061 -12.51 -43.89 -26.88
CA ASP A 1061 -12.12 -45.30 -26.99
C ASP A 1061 -12.91 -46.04 -28.08
N SER A 1062 -12.20 -46.81 -28.90
CA SER A 1062 -12.81 -47.66 -29.94
C SER A 1062 -13.54 -48.82 -29.29
N ASP A 1063 -14.86 -48.92 -29.54
CA ASP A 1063 -15.72 -49.99 -29.04
C ASP A 1063 -15.10 -51.38 -29.33
N LYS A 1064 -14.61 -52.08 -28.29
CA LYS A 1064 -14.20 -53.47 -28.38
C LYS A 1064 -15.34 -54.38 -27.93
N SER A 1065 -15.92 -55.11 -28.87
CA SER A 1065 -16.47 -56.42 -28.56
C SER A 1065 -15.35 -57.35 -28.10
N ASP A 1066 -15.64 -58.28 -27.19
CA ASP A 1066 -15.62 -59.72 -27.49
C ASP A 1066 -16.15 -60.51 -26.27
N ASP A 1067 -16.47 -61.78 -26.51
CA ASP A 1067 -17.35 -62.64 -25.70
C ASP A 1067 -16.82 -63.14 -24.34
N TYR A 1068 -17.63 -64.03 -23.74
CA TYR A 1068 -17.44 -64.95 -22.60
C TYR A 1068 -18.17 -64.53 -21.29
N VAL A 1069 -19.44 -64.92 -21.06
CA VAL A 1069 -20.04 -66.28 -20.87
C VAL A 1069 -19.88 -66.82 -19.44
N ASN A 1070 -21.03 -67.05 -18.79
CA ASN A 1070 -21.33 -67.93 -17.63
C ASN A 1070 -20.30 -67.97 -16.46
N ASN A 1071 -20.72 -67.75 -15.22
CA ASN A 1071 -21.71 -68.62 -14.59
C ASN A 1071 -22.47 -67.99 -13.41
N ARG A 1072 -23.53 -68.70 -12.96
CA ARG A 1072 -24.28 -68.42 -11.72
C ARG A 1072 -23.74 -69.21 -10.52
N GLN A 1073 -24.42 -68.98 -9.40
CA GLN A 1073 -24.55 -69.82 -8.20
C GLN A 1073 -23.60 -69.42 -7.05
N ASP A 1074 -24.07 -68.91 -5.91
CA ASP A 1074 -25.22 -69.20 -5.01
C ASP A 1074 -24.68 -69.97 -3.79
N VAL A 1075 -24.67 -69.34 -2.60
CA VAL A 1075 -24.95 -69.95 -1.29
C VAL A 1075 -25.44 -68.81 -0.38
N GLU A 1076 -26.70 -68.85 0.04
CA GLU A 1076 -27.25 -68.05 1.15
C GLU A 1076 -26.73 -68.61 2.50
N VAL A 1077 -26.93 -67.90 3.63
CA VAL A 1077 -27.48 -68.46 4.90
C VAL A 1077 -27.36 -67.46 6.09
N ILE A 1078 -28.50 -66.85 6.44
CA ILE A 1078 -29.14 -66.85 7.78
C ILE A 1078 -28.75 -65.84 8.90
N GLU A 1079 -29.85 -65.33 9.52
CA GLU A 1079 -30.12 -64.80 10.89
C GLU A 1079 -29.55 -63.47 11.43
N ASP A 1080 -30.50 -62.51 11.51
CA ASP A 1080 -31.06 -61.89 12.73
C ASP A 1080 -30.39 -60.75 13.53
N GLU A 1081 -31.17 -59.66 13.53
CA GLU A 1081 -31.66 -58.89 14.69
C GLU A 1081 -30.79 -57.90 15.51
N ARG A 1082 -31.28 -56.65 15.39
CA ARG A 1082 -31.77 -55.75 16.47
C ARG A 1082 -30.96 -54.49 16.80
N ASN A 1083 -31.73 -53.39 16.89
CA ASN A 1083 -31.43 -52.02 17.35
C ASN A 1083 -30.52 -51.18 16.44
N ALA A 1084 -30.79 -49.89 16.14
CA ALA A 1084 -32.00 -49.05 16.15
C ALA A 1084 -31.66 -47.79 15.29
N TYR A 1085 -32.55 -46.98 14.69
CA TYR A 1085 -33.96 -46.60 14.94
C TYR A 1085 -34.71 -46.33 13.61
N TYR A 1086 -36.05 -46.47 13.62
CA TYR A 1086 -36.97 -45.85 12.63
C TYR A 1086 -37.22 -44.36 13.03
N ILE A 1087 -37.36 -43.37 12.13
CA ILE A 1087 -38.28 -43.14 10.98
C ILE A 1087 -39.68 -42.64 11.41
N GLU A 1088 -40.02 -41.44 10.91
CA GLU A 1088 -41.35 -40.81 10.71
C GLU A 1088 -42.37 -40.63 11.86
N LEU A 1089 -43.08 -39.49 11.87
CA LEU A 1089 -44.44 -39.42 11.27
C LEU A 1089 -45.11 -38.03 11.33
N ASN A 1090 -46.14 -37.87 10.48
CA ASN A 1090 -47.16 -36.81 10.44
C ASN A 1090 -46.71 -35.45 9.86
N ILE A 1091 -47.58 -34.65 9.23
CA ILE A 1091 -49.06 -34.63 9.25
C ILE A 1091 -49.68 -34.74 7.84
N GLU A 1092 -50.76 -35.53 7.72
CA GLU A 1092 -51.69 -35.50 6.59
C GLU A 1092 -52.77 -34.41 6.75
N ASN A 1093 -53.33 -33.95 5.62
CA ASN A 1093 -54.77 -33.61 5.43
C ASN A 1093 -55.36 -32.38 6.22
N ASN A 1094 -56.37 -31.65 5.71
CA ASN A 1094 -57.18 -31.86 4.50
C ASN A 1094 -57.82 -30.57 3.90
N HIS A 1095 -58.28 -30.71 2.64
CA HIS A 1095 -59.38 -29.98 1.97
C HIS A 1095 -59.24 -28.50 1.49
N HIS A 1096 -59.13 -28.35 0.16
CA HIS A 1096 -60.11 -27.71 -0.76
C HIS A 1096 -60.61 -26.25 -0.51
N ARG A 1097 -60.87 -25.40 -1.53
CA ARG A 1097 -61.05 -25.57 -3.00
C ARG A 1097 -60.87 -24.22 -3.75
N ASN A 1098 -60.73 -24.30 -5.08
CA ASN A 1098 -60.96 -23.31 -6.19
C ASN A 1098 -61.41 -21.86 -5.83
N CYS A 1099 -61.03 -20.79 -6.55
CA CYS A 1099 -61.18 -20.65 -8.01
C CYS A 1099 -60.46 -19.40 -8.62
N HIS A 1100 -60.69 -19.16 -9.93
CA HIS A 1100 -60.13 -18.08 -10.75
C HIS A 1100 -60.65 -16.65 -10.47
N ILE A 1101 -59.83 -15.70 -10.91
CA ILE A 1101 -60.16 -14.39 -11.54
C ILE A 1101 -61.64 -14.25 -11.97
N ILE A 1102 -62.34 -13.23 -11.46
CA ILE A 1102 -63.39 -12.49 -12.19
C ILE A 1102 -63.24 -10.98 -11.88
N ASN A 1103 -63.60 -10.15 -12.85
CA ASN A 1103 -63.59 -8.69 -12.84
C ASN A 1103 -64.80 -8.08 -12.08
N ASN A 1104 -64.98 -6.76 -12.21
CA ASN A 1104 -66.21 -5.97 -12.05
C ASN A 1104 -66.62 -5.43 -10.66
N ASN A 1105 -66.42 -4.11 -10.55
CA ASN A 1105 -67.49 -3.11 -10.40
C ASN A 1105 -68.14 -2.82 -9.04
N ASN A 1106 -68.07 -1.52 -8.75
CA ASN A 1106 -69.19 -0.66 -8.35
C ASN A 1106 -69.82 -0.84 -6.97
N ASN A 1107 -69.68 0.25 -6.21
CA ASN A 1107 -70.79 0.91 -5.52
C ASN A 1107 -71.33 0.18 -4.26
N ASN A 1108 -71.94 0.88 -3.30
CA ASN A 1108 -72.35 2.27 -3.27
C ASN A 1108 -72.42 2.77 -1.83
N ASN A 1109 -72.50 4.10 -1.65
CA ASN A 1109 -73.25 4.73 -0.55
C ASN A 1109 -72.69 4.52 0.89
N ASN A 1110 -72.93 5.41 1.88
CA ASN A 1110 -73.72 6.64 1.83
C ASN A 1110 -73.36 7.62 2.97
N ASN A 1111 -73.90 8.84 2.82
CA ASN A 1111 -74.49 9.64 3.90
C ASN A 1111 -73.62 10.19 5.05
N ASN A 1112 -73.47 11.52 5.00
CA ASN A 1112 -74.16 12.45 5.91
C ASN A 1112 -73.41 13.12 7.07
N ASN A 1113 -73.29 14.44 6.89
CA ASN A 1113 -73.89 15.48 7.74
C ASN A 1113 -73.16 16.01 8.98
N ASN A 1114 -72.78 17.28 8.81
CA ASN A 1114 -73.29 18.42 9.59
C ASN A 1114 -72.66 18.77 10.95
N ASN A 1115 -71.81 19.80 10.85
CA ASN A 1115 -72.10 21.16 11.35
C ASN A 1115 -71.76 21.56 12.79
N ASN A 1116 -71.41 22.85 12.88
CA ASN A 1116 -71.68 23.80 13.98
C ASN A 1116 -70.84 23.66 15.28
N ARG A 1117 -70.41 24.75 15.94
CA ARG A 1117 -70.42 26.20 15.59
C ARG A 1117 -69.63 27.02 16.63
N SER A 1118 -68.86 28.03 16.19
CA SER A 1118 -68.61 29.32 16.92
C SER A 1118 -67.93 29.22 18.32
N ASN A 1119 -67.38 30.23 19.02
CA ASN A 1119 -67.07 31.67 18.83
C ASN A 1119 -66.08 32.08 19.98
N HIS A 1120 -65.49 33.28 20.20
CA HIS A 1120 -65.52 34.63 19.61
C HIS A 1120 -64.34 35.47 20.20
N ARG A 1121 -63.94 36.61 19.57
CA ARG A 1121 -63.23 37.79 20.18
C ARG A 1121 -61.76 37.63 20.69
N ASN A 1122 -60.93 38.68 20.79
CA ASN A 1122 -60.72 39.88 19.94
C ASN A 1122 -59.44 40.66 20.40
N SER A 1123 -58.89 41.54 19.53
CA SER A 1123 -58.09 42.77 19.83
C SER A 1123 -56.69 42.65 20.50
N THR A 1124 -55.69 43.54 20.31
CA THR A 1124 -55.36 44.56 19.26
C THR A 1124 -53.90 45.07 19.40
N ASN A 1125 -53.21 45.30 18.27
CA ASN A 1125 -52.30 46.41 17.91
C ASN A 1125 -51.07 46.88 18.74
N ASN A 1126 -49.98 47.12 17.97
CA ASN A 1126 -49.07 48.29 17.94
C ASN A 1126 -47.71 48.35 18.70
N ASN A 1127 -46.66 48.51 17.87
CA ASN A 1127 -45.59 49.54 17.89
C ASN A 1127 -44.32 49.46 18.78
N LEU A 1128 -43.18 49.39 18.06
CA LEU A 1128 -42.00 50.29 18.06
C LEU A 1128 -41.03 50.39 19.27
N ASP A 1129 -39.75 50.27 18.91
CA ASP A 1129 -38.57 51.06 19.31
C ASP A 1129 -38.33 51.42 20.79
N ASN A 1130 -37.23 50.92 21.39
CA ASN A 1130 -35.96 51.67 21.48
C ASN A 1130 -34.84 50.94 22.28
N ASP A 1131 -33.63 51.05 21.75
CA ASP A 1131 -32.28 51.24 22.33
C ASP A 1131 -31.95 51.09 23.85
N ASN A 1132 -30.64 50.83 24.04
CA ASN A 1132 -29.73 51.28 25.12
C ASN A 1132 -29.42 50.35 26.33
N ASN A 1133 -28.19 49.81 26.24
CA ASN A 1133 -27.07 50.04 27.16
C ASN A 1133 -26.79 49.17 28.39
N GLU A 1134 -25.50 49.23 28.74
CA GLU A 1134 -24.80 48.80 29.96
C GLU A 1134 -24.75 47.29 30.24
N GLN A 1135 -23.71 46.73 30.85
CA GLN A 1135 -22.24 46.90 30.85
C GLN A 1135 -21.72 45.94 31.94
N ASP A 1136 -20.41 45.67 31.92
CA ASP A 1136 -19.58 45.33 33.09
C ASP A 1136 -19.80 44.03 33.90
N ASN A 1137 -18.77 43.17 33.79
CA ASN A 1137 -18.05 42.50 34.89
C ASN A 1137 -18.81 41.50 35.79
N ASN A 1138 -18.62 40.20 35.53
CA ASN A 1138 -17.56 39.39 36.16
C ASN A 1138 -17.26 38.13 35.34
#